data_AF-A0A922M8Q8-F1
#
_entry.id   AF-A0A922M8Q8-F1
#
_cell.length_a   1.000
_cell.length_b   1.000
_cell.length_c   1.000
_cell.angle_alpha   90.00
_cell.angle_beta   90.00
_cell.angle_gamma   90.00
#
_symmetry.space_group_name_H-M   'P 1'
#
loop_
_entity.id
_entity.type
_entity.pdbx_description
1 polymer ?
#
loop_
_entity_poly.entity_id
_entity_poly.type
_entity_poly.pdbx_seq_one_letter_code
_entity_poly.pdbx_strand_id
1 'polypeptide(L)'
;MLGTLKRREHIKHSKFFECSCARCRDPTELGTYASAFRCPRCAGRVLPSAPLDPAALWHCVDNNCQYVMTAPSVQLLLKRLTDEYEQIDANDVRGFEGFLHKYRNVIHNTHYLCLSAKHSLSQLYGKVADYMIHVMPESELNRKIEICRDLMKAFDIIEPGYSRLRGVTLYELHAPLMILTTRDFEKKAITKDNLRTRLKECLIHGIVRINKMVEQGSCIVCLSPAIQKCSGCQNVHYCSKDHQKQDWKQHKFQCTPARVKENEKYGRYLEATRDIKAGDIVLKEKPLITGPAQVTPPVCLGCYKLLEEGKIVSCEKCGWPFCSADCILKEEHDPECHYTQQRGEKCITVLRCLYQRDHNKKLWDKIQALQSHCEDRKNTDKWNNDKKMVADFIWKFFKLEGTFSEEEIMKCCGILQINGHEVPLLEPEYVALFDRISMVEHNCRANCNKSFTSQGDIILCAGVNISSGSHITVCYTDPMWGTEARRHHLADSKFFECTCERCSDVTELGTMYSAVKCKKKDCKGYLLPDTFIVPILHKTKNPNPETRNLDNKFWKCNSCQDSVSDAIIQQLVQDIGRELSIMPKGDPEACERFIAHCSGYLHPSHFYMIDVSLALAQMIGQEVEQGLAMVTDDRLLLKTQLCKKIGELLETLAPAETRLRGTLLFELHAAESRKILLESAQLLRHEPPELPEGRLNRQARINLIQMDELIKNLSAALPSPM
;
A
#
# COMPACT_ATOMS: atom_id res chain seq x y z
N MET A 1 4.58 -28.86 10.88
CA MET A 1 3.51 -29.88 10.71
C MET A 1 3.63 -31.13 11.60
N LEU A 2 4.75 -31.45 12.26
CA LEU A 2 4.92 -32.67 13.08
C LEU A 2 3.81 -32.90 14.13
N GLY A 3 3.44 -34.17 14.34
CA GLY A 3 2.59 -34.61 15.45
C GLY A 3 3.29 -34.55 16.81
N THR A 4 2.55 -34.65 17.90
CA THR A 4 3.02 -34.37 19.26
C THR A 4 4.26 -35.16 19.69
N LEU A 5 4.30 -36.47 19.49
CA LEU A 5 5.47 -37.30 19.88
C LEU A 5 6.74 -36.89 19.12
N LYS A 6 6.70 -36.91 17.78
CA LYS A 6 7.85 -36.56 16.92
C LYS A 6 8.30 -35.11 17.10
N ARG A 7 7.36 -34.19 17.36
CA ARG A 7 7.66 -32.79 17.67
C ARG A 7 8.36 -32.62 19.01
N ARG A 8 7.88 -33.28 20.08
CA ARG A 8 8.52 -33.20 21.40
C ARG A 8 9.91 -33.82 21.38
N GLU A 9 10.07 -34.94 20.67
CA GLU A 9 11.38 -35.55 20.42
C GLU A 9 12.32 -34.59 19.69
N HIS A 10 11.88 -33.99 18.59
CA HIS A 10 12.67 -33.02 17.84
C HIS A 10 13.08 -31.80 18.70
N ILE A 11 12.16 -31.25 19.49
CA ILE A 11 12.44 -30.11 20.39
C ILE A 11 13.42 -30.54 21.50
N LYS A 12 13.26 -31.73 22.07
CA LYS A 12 14.19 -32.25 23.08
C LYS A 12 15.60 -32.42 22.53
N HIS A 13 15.74 -32.93 21.30
CA HIS A 13 17.05 -33.09 20.66
C HIS A 13 17.66 -31.77 20.18
N SER A 14 16.86 -30.84 19.65
CA SER A 14 17.37 -29.61 19.04
C SER A 14 17.41 -28.40 19.96
N LYS A 15 16.58 -28.38 21.01
CA LYS A 15 16.38 -27.27 21.95
C LYS A 15 16.50 -27.68 23.43
N PHE A 16 16.77 -28.96 23.72
CA PHE A 16 17.09 -29.47 25.05
C PHE A 16 15.99 -29.30 26.12
N PHE A 17 14.72 -29.17 25.73
CA PHE A 17 13.60 -29.15 26.67
C PHE A 17 12.39 -29.94 26.16
N GLU A 18 11.49 -30.32 27.07
CA GLU A 18 10.23 -30.97 26.71
C GLU A 18 9.08 -29.97 26.64
N CYS A 19 8.45 -29.86 25.48
CA CYS A 19 7.34 -28.94 25.29
C CYS A 19 6.01 -29.47 25.87
N SER A 20 5.36 -28.65 26.68
CA SER A 20 4.05 -28.91 27.32
C SER A 20 3.01 -27.84 26.96
N CYS A 21 3.13 -27.21 25.78
CA CYS A 21 2.18 -26.18 25.34
C CYS A 21 0.75 -26.73 25.17
N ALA A 22 -0.24 -25.83 25.01
CA ALA A 22 -1.65 -26.19 24.85
C ALA A 22 -1.88 -27.28 23.79
N ARG A 23 -1.22 -27.19 22.63
CA ARG A 23 -1.31 -28.19 21.57
C ARG A 23 -0.67 -29.54 21.95
N CYS A 24 0.42 -29.54 22.73
CA CYS A 24 1.07 -30.79 23.19
C CYS A 24 0.29 -31.48 24.32
N ARG A 25 -0.49 -30.73 25.10
CA ARG A 25 -1.31 -31.25 26.21
C ARG A 25 -2.65 -31.81 25.75
N ASP A 26 -3.14 -31.35 24.60
CA ASP A 26 -4.44 -31.73 24.05
C ASP A 26 -4.32 -32.99 23.17
N PRO A 27 -5.02 -34.11 23.50
CA PRO A 27 -5.05 -35.33 22.69
C PRO A 27 -5.55 -35.13 21.25
N THR A 28 -6.35 -34.10 21.01
CA THR A 28 -6.88 -33.76 19.69
C THR A 28 -5.98 -32.80 18.93
N GLU A 29 -4.91 -32.30 19.55
CA GLU A 29 -4.05 -31.23 19.02
C GLU A 29 -4.84 -30.01 18.55
N LEU A 30 -5.64 -29.42 19.44
CA LEU A 30 -6.54 -28.29 19.18
C LEU A 30 -7.65 -28.62 18.16
N GLY A 31 -8.09 -29.88 18.12
CA GLY A 31 -9.09 -30.36 17.17
C GLY A 31 -8.55 -30.65 15.76
N THR A 32 -7.23 -30.62 15.55
CA THR A 32 -6.64 -30.97 14.24
C THR A 32 -6.45 -32.45 14.01
N TYR A 33 -6.36 -33.24 15.07
CA TYR A 33 -6.13 -34.69 15.02
C TYR A 33 -4.83 -35.06 14.27
N ALA A 34 -3.81 -34.20 14.35
CA ALA A 34 -2.58 -34.36 13.56
C ALA A 34 -1.73 -35.58 13.94
N SER A 35 -2.05 -36.28 15.04
CA SER A 35 -1.43 -37.56 15.41
C SER A 35 -2.43 -38.74 15.42
N ALA A 36 -3.68 -38.54 14.97
CA ALA A 36 -4.74 -39.54 15.15
C ALA A 36 -4.70 -40.69 14.14
N PHE A 37 -5.00 -41.90 14.64
CA PHE A 37 -5.25 -43.08 13.81
C PHE A 37 -6.75 -43.31 13.59
N ARG A 38 -7.09 -44.09 12.57
CA ARG A 38 -8.44 -44.60 12.39
C ARG A 38 -8.60 -45.94 13.09
N CYS A 39 -9.71 -46.09 13.82
CA CYS A 39 -10.05 -47.30 14.53
C CYS A 39 -10.42 -48.40 13.52
N PRO A 40 -9.80 -49.59 13.58
CA PRO A 40 -10.14 -50.70 12.68
C PRO A 40 -11.51 -51.31 12.97
N ARG A 41 -12.12 -51.01 14.13
CA ARG A 41 -13.44 -51.55 14.52
C ARG A 41 -14.60 -50.66 14.08
N CYS A 42 -14.49 -49.34 14.24
CA CYS A 42 -15.60 -48.41 14.03
C CYS A 42 -15.27 -47.24 13.10
N ALA A 43 -14.07 -47.21 12.49
CA ALA A 43 -13.54 -46.12 11.67
C ALA A 43 -13.40 -44.75 12.39
N GLY A 44 -13.68 -44.70 13.69
CA GLY A 44 -13.52 -43.55 14.57
C GLY A 44 -12.06 -43.18 14.83
N ARG A 45 -11.83 -42.17 15.66
CA ARG A 45 -10.50 -41.63 15.96
C ARG A 45 -9.88 -42.35 17.14
N VAL A 46 -8.61 -42.70 17.01
CA VAL A 46 -7.78 -43.27 18.08
C VAL A 46 -6.74 -42.25 18.50
N LEU A 47 -6.77 -41.84 19.77
CA LEU A 47 -6.00 -40.74 20.36
C LEU A 47 -5.25 -41.21 21.62
N PRO A 48 -4.14 -40.55 22.02
CA PRO A 48 -3.43 -40.89 23.25
C PRO A 48 -4.25 -40.51 24.49
N SER A 49 -4.29 -41.36 25.51
CA SER A 49 -4.93 -41.04 26.80
C SER A 49 -4.17 -39.98 27.59
N ALA A 50 -2.84 -39.97 27.47
CA ALA A 50 -1.96 -38.96 28.06
C ALA A 50 -0.91 -38.52 27.01
N PRO A 51 -1.17 -37.44 26.24
CA PRO A 51 -0.31 -37.01 25.12
C PRO A 51 1.12 -36.62 25.51
N LEU A 52 1.32 -36.29 26.79
CA LEU A 52 2.63 -35.95 27.35
C LEU A 52 3.44 -37.17 27.81
N ASP A 53 2.84 -38.35 27.88
CA ASP A 53 3.51 -39.58 28.28
C ASP A 53 3.73 -40.48 27.05
N PRO A 54 5.00 -40.71 26.62
CA PRO A 54 5.32 -41.58 25.49
C PRO A 54 4.88 -43.04 25.67
N ALA A 55 4.62 -43.49 26.91
CA ALA A 55 4.16 -44.85 27.23
C ALA A 55 2.63 -44.98 27.29
N ALA A 56 1.90 -43.87 27.13
CA ALA A 56 0.44 -43.86 27.26
C ALA A 56 -0.27 -44.79 26.26
N LEU A 57 -1.38 -45.37 26.70
CA LEU A 57 -2.29 -46.11 25.83
C LEU A 57 -3.03 -45.16 24.89
N TRP A 58 -3.45 -45.69 23.74
CA TRP A 58 -4.23 -44.96 22.75
C TRP A 58 -5.62 -45.59 22.61
N HIS A 59 -6.67 -44.79 22.76
CA HIS A 59 -8.04 -45.28 22.81
C HIS A 59 -8.87 -44.72 21.67
N CYS A 60 -9.82 -45.51 21.19
CA CYS A 60 -10.87 -44.96 20.35
C CYS A 60 -11.79 -44.05 21.18
N VAL A 61 -12.05 -42.84 20.68
CA VAL A 61 -12.88 -41.83 21.37
C VAL A 61 -14.28 -41.69 20.76
N ASP A 62 -14.61 -42.51 19.77
CA ASP A 62 -15.86 -42.43 19.01
C ASP A 62 -16.70 -43.71 19.15
N ASN A 63 -18.00 -43.58 18.92
CA ASN A 63 -18.95 -44.69 18.78
C ASN A 63 -18.98 -45.66 19.98
N ASN A 64 -18.66 -45.20 21.19
CA ASN A 64 -18.51 -46.03 22.40
C ASN A 64 -17.59 -47.26 22.18
N CYS A 65 -16.60 -47.14 21.29
CA CYS A 65 -15.73 -48.24 20.92
C CYS A 65 -14.61 -48.45 21.97
N GLN A 66 -14.48 -49.66 22.49
CA GLN A 66 -13.42 -50.02 23.47
C GLN A 66 -12.08 -50.44 22.83
N TYR A 67 -11.81 -50.00 21.60
CA TYR A 67 -10.55 -50.33 20.93
C TYR A 67 -9.38 -49.57 21.56
N VAL A 68 -8.28 -50.28 21.82
CA VAL A 68 -7.06 -49.73 22.46
C VAL A 68 -5.81 -50.19 21.70
N MET A 69 -4.82 -49.30 21.62
CA MET A 69 -3.47 -49.60 21.12
C MET A 69 -2.43 -49.28 22.20
N THR A 70 -1.39 -50.11 22.30
CA THR A 70 -0.25 -49.85 23.18
C THR A 70 0.76 -48.91 22.52
N ALA A 71 1.54 -48.18 23.32
CA ALA A 71 2.58 -47.29 22.80
C ALA A 71 3.59 -48.00 21.85
N PRO A 72 4.08 -49.23 22.14
CA PRO A 72 4.95 -49.95 21.20
C PRO A 72 4.29 -50.25 19.85
N SER A 73 3.00 -50.60 19.84
CA SER A 73 2.26 -50.83 18.59
C SER A 73 2.10 -49.55 17.77
N VAL A 74 1.85 -48.41 18.44
CA VAL A 74 1.77 -47.10 17.78
C VAL A 74 3.12 -46.69 17.19
N GLN A 75 4.20 -46.85 17.96
CA GLN A 75 5.56 -46.53 17.50
C GLN A 75 5.98 -47.38 16.29
N LEU A 76 5.70 -48.69 16.33
CA LEU A 76 5.99 -49.59 15.20
C LEU A 76 5.22 -49.18 13.94
N LEU A 77 3.95 -48.83 14.08
CA LEU A 77 3.13 -48.37 12.96
C LEU A 77 3.62 -47.03 12.41
N LEU A 78 3.92 -46.06 13.28
CA LEU A 78 4.49 -44.76 12.88
C LEU A 78 5.82 -44.91 12.16
N LYS A 79 6.68 -45.81 12.63
CA LYS A 79 7.96 -46.12 11.98
C LYS A 79 7.73 -46.61 10.56
N ARG A 80 6.90 -47.64 10.38
CA ARG A 80 6.58 -48.19 9.04
C ARG A 80 6.00 -47.12 8.11
N LEU A 81 5.06 -46.31 8.60
CA LEU A 81 4.46 -45.22 7.80
C LEU A 81 5.49 -44.15 7.41
N THR A 82 6.44 -43.85 8.30
CA THR A 82 7.51 -42.89 8.05
C THR A 82 8.49 -43.45 7.02
N ASP A 83 8.95 -44.69 7.20
CA ASP A 83 9.89 -45.35 6.28
C ASP A 83 9.32 -45.42 4.86
N GLU A 84 8.04 -45.79 4.72
CA GLU A 84 7.37 -45.79 3.40
C GLU A 84 7.19 -44.39 2.82
N TYR A 85 6.92 -43.37 3.64
CA TYR A 85 6.81 -41.99 3.18
C TYR A 85 8.16 -41.45 2.68
N GLU A 86 9.25 -41.75 3.39
CA GLU A 86 10.60 -41.29 3.06
C GLU A 86 11.19 -42.00 1.82
N GLN A 87 10.64 -43.14 1.42
CA GLN A 87 10.99 -43.84 0.18
C GLN A 87 10.32 -43.25 -1.08
N ILE A 88 9.32 -42.38 -0.92
CA ILE A 88 8.66 -41.73 -2.06
C ILE A 88 9.63 -40.70 -2.64
N ASP A 89 9.89 -40.79 -3.94
CA ASP A 89 10.72 -39.81 -4.64
C ASP A 89 10.10 -38.40 -4.51
N ALA A 90 10.95 -37.41 -4.28
CA ALA A 90 10.50 -36.04 -4.01
C ALA A 90 9.66 -35.43 -5.13
N ASN A 91 9.77 -35.94 -6.36
CA ASN A 91 9.01 -35.52 -7.54
C ASN A 91 7.88 -36.49 -7.95
N ASP A 92 7.65 -37.56 -7.19
CA ASP A 92 6.66 -38.59 -7.53
C ASP A 92 5.27 -38.26 -6.99
N VAL A 93 4.49 -37.56 -7.82
CA VAL A 93 3.06 -37.26 -7.56
C VAL A 93 2.24 -38.54 -7.34
N ARG A 94 2.51 -39.61 -8.11
CA ARG A 94 1.75 -40.87 -8.00
C ARG A 94 2.08 -41.59 -6.71
N GLY A 95 3.33 -41.55 -6.27
CA GLY A 95 3.78 -42.06 -4.97
C GLY A 95 3.06 -41.37 -3.81
N PHE A 96 3.01 -40.03 -3.80
CA PHE A 96 2.31 -39.29 -2.74
C PHE A 96 0.78 -39.51 -2.75
N GLU A 97 0.12 -39.50 -3.91
CA GLU A 97 -1.32 -39.83 -3.99
C GLU A 97 -1.58 -41.30 -3.62
N GLY A 98 -0.70 -42.20 -4.03
CA GLY A 98 -0.72 -43.62 -3.66
C GLY A 98 -0.61 -43.82 -2.15
N PHE A 99 0.26 -43.08 -1.48
CA PHE A 99 0.39 -43.08 -0.02
C PHE A 99 -0.89 -42.59 0.68
N LEU A 100 -1.43 -41.45 0.24
CA LEU A 100 -2.68 -40.91 0.78
C LEU A 100 -3.85 -41.88 0.59
N HIS A 101 -3.92 -42.51 -0.57
CA HIS A 101 -4.93 -43.53 -0.86
C HIS A 101 -4.74 -44.75 0.04
N LYS A 102 -3.56 -45.38 0.04
CA LYS A 102 -3.24 -46.60 0.80
C LYS A 102 -3.59 -46.47 2.28
N TYR A 103 -3.30 -45.31 2.88
CA TYR A 103 -3.43 -45.11 4.33
C TYR A 103 -4.70 -44.36 4.78
N ARG A 104 -5.63 -44.05 3.87
CA ARG A 104 -6.89 -43.33 4.18
C ARG A 104 -7.76 -43.94 5.27
N ASN A 105 -7.67 -45.27 5.45
CA ASN A 105 -8.41 -46.05 6.45
C ASN A 105 -7.58 -46.37 7.70
N VAL A 106 -6.31 -45.97 7.75
CA VAL A 106 -5.36 -46.29 8.83
C VAL A 106 -5.05 -45.05 9.67
N ILE A 107 -4.82 -43.90 9.03
CA ILE A 107 -4.55 -42.63 9.70
C ILE A 107 -5.60 -41.58 9.35
N HIS A 108 -5.78 -40.60 10.23
CA HIS A 108 -6.72 -39.52 10.00
C HIS A 108 -6.28 -38.65 8.80
N ASN A 109 -7.21 -38.03 8.07
CA ASN A 109 -6.90 -37.27 6.84
C ASN A 109 -6.05 -36.01 7.08
N THR A 110 -5.99 -35.54 8.32
CA THR A 110 -5.14 -34.44 8.82
C THR A 110 -3.95 -34.94 9.65
N HIS A 111 -3.69 -36.25 9.68
CA HIS A 111 -2.48 -36.79 10.29
C HIS A 111 -1.24 -36.13 9.66
N TYR A 112 -0.19 -35.88 10.45
CA TYR A 112 0.94 -35.06 9.99
C TYR A 112 1.63 -35.61 8.74
N LEU A 113 1.69 -36.94 8.57
CA LEU A 113 2.20 -37.56 7.33
C LEU A 113 1.31 -37.29 6.12
N CYS A 114 -0.02 -37.28 6.30
CA CYS A 114 -0.95 -36.88 5.24
C CYS A 114 -0.82 -35.39 4.91
N LEU A 115 -0.66 -34.52 5.92
CA LEU A 115 -0.42 -33.10 5.70
C LEU A 115 0.91 -32.86 4.98
N SER A 116 1.98 -33.58 5.35
CA SER A 116 3.26 -33.51 4.64
C SER A 116 3.14 -33.96 3.18
N ALA A 117 2.48 -35.10 2.92
CA ALA A 117 2.23 -35.58 1.55
C ALA A 117 1.40 -34.57 0.73
N LYS A 118 0.34 -34.02 1.33
CA LYS A 118 -0.49 -32.96 0.72
C LYS A 118 0.33 -31.70 0.42
N HIS A 119 1.23 -31.30 1.31
CA HIS A 119 2.11 -30.15 1.11
C HIS A 119 3.16 -30.38 0.01
N SER A 120 3.66 -31.62 -0.14
CA SER A 120 4.48 -32.00 -1.29
C SER A 120 3.65 -31.94 -2.58
N LEU A 121 2.48 -32.58 -2.60
CA LEU A 121 1.58 -32.57 -3.75
C LEU A 121 1.15 -31.16 -4.19
N SER A 122 0.86 -30.24 -3.25
CA SER A 122 0.50 -28.86 -3.60
C SER A 122 1.62 -28.14 -4.36
N GLN A 123 2.89 -28.51 -4.12
CA GLN A 123 4.03 -27.93 -4.80
C GLN A 123 4.39 -28.67 -6.10
N LEU A 124 4.07 -29.97 -6.20
CA LEU A 124 4.37 -30.80 -7.37
C LEU A 124 3.34 -30.66 -8.48
N TYR A 125 2.04 -30.65 -8.13
CA TYR A 125 0.99 -30.41 -9.11
C TYR A 125 1.23 -29.07 -9.79
N GLY A 126 1.34 -29.07 -11.11
CA GLY A 126 1.65 -27.89 -11.91
C GLY A 126 3.11 -27.75 -12.33
N LYS A 127 4.05 -28.56 -11.80
CA LYS A 127 5.50 -28.34 -11.93
C LYS A 127 6.33 -29.53 -12.41
N VAL A 128 5.79 -30.75 -12.42
CA VAL A 128 6.50 -31.94 -12.91
C VAL A 128 5.98 -32.38 -14.28
N ALA A 129 6.80 -33.11 -15.05
CA ALA A 129 6.61 -33.36 -16.48
C ALA A 129 5.21 -33.89 -16.88
N ASP A 130 4.58 -34.74 -16.06
CA ASP A 130 3.26 -35.32 -16.30
C ASP A 130 2.09 -34.52 -15.70
N TYR A 131 2.41 -33.50 -14.89
CA TYR A 131 1.44 -32.68 -14.16
C TYR A 131 1.68 -31.19 -14.39
N MET A 132 2.22 -30.81 -15.55
CA MET A 132 2.48 -29.40 -15.86
C MET A 132 1.18 -28.60 -15.92
N ILE A 133 1.16 -27.41 -15.30
CA ILE A 133 -0.09 -26.70 -14.99
C ILE A 133 -0.98 -26.41 -16.22
N HIS A 134 -0.37 -26.20 -17.39
CA HIS A 134 -1.07 -25.85 -18.63
C HIS A 134 -1.77 -27.05 -19.28
N VAL A 135 -1.31 -28.28 -19.03
CA VAL A 135 -1.86 -29.53 -19.59
C VAL A 135 -2.73 -30.29 -18.58
N MET A 136 -2.78 -29.88 -17.32
CA MET A 136 -3.59 -30.53 -16.29
C MET A 136 -5.10 -30.49 -16.65
N PRO A 137 -5.81 -31.63 -16.58
CA PRO A 137 -7.25 -31.67 -16.68
C PRO A 137 -7.92 -30.99 -15.48
N GLU A 138 -9.20 -30.64 -15.65
CA GLU A 138 -10.00 -29.97 -14.61
C GLU A 138 -10.09 -30.77 -13.30
N SER A 139 -10.11 -32.11 -13.39
CA SER A 139 -10.08 -33.00 -12.22
C SER A 139 -8.82 -32.81 -11.36
N GLU A 140 -7.66 -32.65 -11.98
CA GLU A 140 -6.38 -32.48 -11.28
C GLU A 140 -6.21 -31.05 -10.74
N LEU A 141 -6.69 -30.04 -11.46
CA LEU A 141 -6.73 -28.66 -10.96
C LEU A 141 -7.62 -28.55 -9.72
N ASN A 142 -8.80 -29.19 -9.74
CA ASN A 142 -9.68 -29.27 -8.58
C ASN A 142 -9.06 -30.06 -7.43
N ARG A 143 -8.32 -31.13 -7.72
CA ARG A 143 -7.56 -31.88 -6.72
C ARG A 143 -6.50 -31.00 -6.04
N LYS A 144 -5.74 -30.22 -6.80
CA LYS A 144 -4.77 -29.26 -6.25
C LYS A 144 -5.44 -28.22 -5.34
N ILE A 145 -6.61 -27.72 -5.73
CA ILE A 145 -7.42 -26.78 -4.92
C ILE A 145 -7.87 -27.42 -3.59
N GLU A 146 -8.38 -28.65 -3.65
CA GLU A 146 -8.81 -29.41 -2.46
C GLU A 146 -7.64 -29.56 -1.46
N ILE A 147 -6.48 -29.99 -1.96
CA ILE A 147 -5.26 -30.16 -1.16
C ILE A 147 -4.88 -28.85 -0.48
N CYS A 148 -4.83 -27.74 -1.22
CA CYS A 148 -4.46 -26.44 -0.66
C CYS A 148 -5.47 -25.97 0.39
N ARG A 149 -6.78 -26.16 0.17
CA ARG A 149 -7.82 -25.81 1.15
C ARG A 149 -7.74 -26.65 2.42
N ASP A 150 -7.44 -27.94 2.29
CA ASP A 150 -7.24 -28.84 3.42
C ASP A 150 -6.03 -28.44 4.28
N LEU A 151 -4.92 -28.08 3.63
CA LEU A 151 -3.73 -27.56 4.32
C LEU A 151 -4.04 -26.26 5.07
N MET A 152 -4.75 -25.33 4.45
CA MET A 152 -5.14 -24.06 5.07
C MET A 152 -6.00 -24.26 6.33
N LYS A 153 -6.98 -25.16 6.29
CA LYS A 153 -7.81 -25.52 7.47
C LYS A 153 -6.96 -26.05 8.63
N ALA A 154 -5.94 -26.85 8.33
CA ALA A 154 -5.03 -27.34 9.36
C ALA A 154 -4.18 -26.18 9.91
N PHE A 155 -3.60 -25.35 9.05
CA PHE A 155 -2.75 -24.22 9.44
C PHE A 155 -3.47 -23.17 10.27
N ASP A 156 -4.75 -22.91 10.00
CA ASP A 156 -5.59 -22.00 10.80
C ASP A 156 -5.64 -22.38 12.29
N ILE A 157 -5.34 -23.64 12.62
CA ILE A 157 -5.35 -24.15 13.99
C ILE A 157 -3.92 -24.35 14.53
N ILE A 158 -3.02 -25.01 13.77
CA ILE A 158 -1.72 -25.45 14.30
C ILE A 158 -0.61 -24.41 14.17
N GLU A 159 -0.79 -23.43 13.29
CA GLU A 159 0.17 -22.37 13.00
C GLU A 159 -0.58 -21.08 12.60
N PRO A 160 -1.40 -20.53 13.50
CA PRO A 160 -2.19 -19.34 13.22
C PRO A 160 -1.28 -18.11 12.99
N GLY A 161 -1.67 -17.23 12.06
CA GLY A 161 -0.90 -16.05 11.68
C GLY A 161 -0.21 -16.18 10.32
N TYR A 162 0.71 -15.25 10.02
CA TYR A 162 1.50 -15.28 8.79
C TYR A 162 2.66 -16.27 8.95
N SER A 163 2.68 -17.30 8.11
CA SER A 163 3.76 -18.30 8.08
C SER A 163 4.19 -18.59 6.65
N ARG A 164 5.43 -19.06 6.50
CA ARG A 164 5.98 -19.48 5.20
C ARG A 164 5.10 -20.53 4.53
N LEU A 165 4.62 -21.52 5.30
CA LEU A 165 3.74 -22.59 4.79
C LEU A 165 2.40 -22.04 4.27
N ARG A 166 1.82 -21.06 4.97
CA ARG A 166 0.60 -20.37 4.54
C ARG A 166 0.82 -19.59 3.24
N GLY A 167 1.93 -18.85 3.15
CA GLY A 167 2.31 -18.11 1.95
C GLY A 167 2.48 -19.01 0.73
N VAL A 168 3.23 -20.11 0.88
CA VAL A 168 3.42 -21.10 -0.19
C VAL A 168 2.10 -21.73 -0.59
N THR A 169 1.26 -22.14 0.36
CA THR A 169 -0.03 -22.80 0.04
C THR A 169 -1.02 -21.86 -0.65
N LEU A 170 -1.06 -20.59 -0.26
CA LEU A 170 -1.87 -19.57 -0.94
C LEU A 170 -1.37 -19.30 -2.36
N TYR A 171 -0.06 -19.25 -2.56
CA TYR A 171 0.56 -19.15 -3.88
C TYR A 171 0.20 -20.34 -4.77
N GLU A 172 0.30 -21.57 -4.23
CA GLU A 172 -0.05 -22.79 -4.96
C GLU A 172 -1.56 -22.91 -5.27
N LEU A 173 -2.42 -22.33 -4.43
CA LEU A 173 -3.87 -22.29 -4.63
C LEU A 173 -4.30 -21.33 -5.75
N HIS A 174 -3.56 -20.24 -5.95
CA HIS A 174 -3.88 -19.22 -6.94
C HIS A 174 -3.85 -19.76 -8.39
N ALA A 175 -2.78 -20.47 -8.77
CA ALA A 175 -2.57 -20.94 -10.13
C ALA A 175 -3.73 -21.81 -10.69
N PRO A 176 -4.23 -22.85 -10.00
CA PRO A 176 -5.33 -23.66 -10.52
C PRO A 176 -6.67 -22.90 -10.56
N LEU A 177 -6.93 -21.98 -9.61
CA LEU A 177 -8.14 -21.16 -9.62
C LEU A 177 -8.17 -20.22 -10.82
N MET A 178 -7.03 -19.61 -11.16
CA MET A 178 -6.90 -18.76 -12.35
C MET A 178 -7.17 -19.54 -13.64
N ILE A 179 -6.56 -20.71 -13.79
CA ILE A 179 -6.70 -21.52 -15.02
C ILE A 179 -8.14 -22.00 -15.21
N LEU A 180 -8.79 -22.49 -14.16
CA LEU A 180 -10.21 -22.89 -14.23
C LEU A 180 -11.10 -21.69 -14.57
N THR A 181 -10.83 -20.54 -13.95
CA THR A 181 -11.59 -19.31 -14.21
C THR A 181 -11.41 -18.83 -15.65
N THR A 182 -10.20 -18.89 -16.20
CA THR A 182 -9.92 -18.55 -17.61
C THR A 182 -10.61 -19.53 -18.56
N ARG A 183 -10.50 -20.85 -18.30
CA ARG A 183 -11.16 -21.89 -19.11
C ARG A 183 -12.69 -21.75 -19.10
N ASP A 184 -13.28 -21.44 -17.95
CA ASP A 184 -14.72 -21.19 -17.83
C ASP A 184 -15.17 -19.96 -18.63
N PHE A 185 -14.32 -18.92 -18.69
CA PHE A 185 -14.61 -17.73 -19.48
C PHE A 185 -14.48 -17.99 -20.98
N GLU A 186 -13.44 -18.70 -21.42
CA GLU A 186 -13.23 -19.11 -22.82
C GLU A 186 -14.37 -19.98 -23.34
N LYS A 187 -14.87 -20.91 -22.50
CA LYS A 187 -16.05 -21.74 -22.80
C LYS A 187 -17.38 -20.98 -22.73
N LYS A 188 -17.38 -19.67 -22.44
CA LYS A 188 -18.57 -18.84 -22.19
C LYS A 188 -19.47 -19.38 -21.07
N ALA A 189 -18.92 -20.18 -20.15
CA ALA A 189 -19.65 -20.72 -19.01
C ALA A 189 -19.85 -19.67 -17.89
N ILE A 190 -19.06 -18.60 -17.88
CA ILE A 190 -19.18 -17.48 -16.95
C ILE A 190 -19.16 -16.13 -17.67
N THR A 191 -19.87 -15.15 -17.11
CA THR A 191 -19.88 -13.78 -17.63
C THR A 191 -18.61 -13.01 -17.25
N LYS A 192 -18.36 -11.88 -17.92
CA LYS A 192 -17.25 -10.97 -17.62
C LYS A 192 -17.28 -10.43 -16.17
N ASP A 193 -18.47 -10.29 -15.57
CA ASP A 193 -18.61 -9.87 -14.17
C ASP A 193 -18.40 -11.03 -13.18
N ASN A 194 -18.81 -12.25 -13.54
CA ASN A 194 -18.46 -13.45 -12.77
C ASN A 194 -16.95 -13.72 -12.80
N LEU A 195 -16.29 -13.51 -13.96
CA LEU A 195 -14.84 -13.55 -14.09
C LEU A 195 -14.18 -12.56 -13.12
N ARG A 196 -14.59 -11.29 -13.13
CA ARG A 196 -14.06 -10.27 -12.20
C ARG A 196 -14.27 -10.63 -10.73
N THR A 197 -15.40 -11.21 -10.36
CA THR A 197 -15.68 -11.63 -8.98
C THR A 197 -14.81 -12.81 -8.58
N ARG A 198 -14.68 -13.84 -9.42
CA ARG A 198 -13.82 -15.01 -9.14
C ARG A 198 -12.33 -14.62 -9.08
N LEU A 199 -11.89 -13.71 -9.93
CA LEU A 199 -10.54 -13.14 -9.87
C LEU A 199 -10.30 -12.34 -8.57
N LYS A 200 -11.32 -11.63 -8.06
CA LYS A 200 -11.25 -10.96 -6.75
C LYS A 200 -11.23 -11.96 -5.59
N GLU A 201 -12.00 -13.04 -5.64
CA GLU A 201 -11.98 -14.09 -4.61
C GLU A 201 -10.61 -14.78 -4.53
N CYS A 202 -9.91 -14.95 -5.66
CA CYS A 202 -8.53 -15.45 -5.71
C CYS A 202 -7.52 -14.56 -4.96
N LEU A 203 -7.86 -13.28 -4.75
CA LEU A 203 -7.02 -12.29 -4.06
C LEU A 203 -7.36 -12.14 -2.56
N ILE A 204 -8.53 -12.61 -2.11
CA ILE A 204 -9.13 -12.27 -0.80
C ILE A 204 -8.90 -13.32 0.32
N HIS A 205 -8.36 -14.51 0.03
CA HIS A 205 -8.24 -15.61 1.01
C HIS A 205 -7.24 -15.40 2.19
N GLY A 206 -6.84 -14.15 2.49
CA GLY A 206 -5.87 -13.80 3.53
C GLY A 206 -6.40 -13.22 4.86
N ILE A 207 -7.70 -12.93 5.09
CA ILE A 207 -8.11 -12.12 6.27
C ILE A 207 -9.30 -12.68 7.09
N VAL A 208 -8.96 -13.28 8.25
CA VAL A 208 -9.57 -13.29 9.62
C VAL A 208 -11.09 -13.46 9.84
N ARG A 209 -11.48 -14.27 10.85
CA ARG A 209 -12.72 -14.06 11.64
C ARG A 209 -12.47 -14.17 13.16
N ILE A 210 -12.67 -13.05 13.87
CA ILE A 210 -12.85 -12.98 15.34
C ILE A 210 -14.29 -12.51 15.58
N ASN A 211 -15.02 -13.20 16.46
CA ASN A 211 -16.37 -12.84 16.89
C ASN A 211 -16.32 -11.71 17.93
N LYS A 212 -17.17 -10.68 17.80
CA LYS A 212 -17.36 -9.60 18.79
C LYS A 212 -18.84 -9.54 19.21
N MET A 213 -19.08 -9.30 20.51
CA MET A 213 -20.39 -9.16 21.16
C MET A 213 -21.17 -7.92 20.64
N VAL A 214 -22.51 -7.98 20.68
CA VAL A 214 -23.39 -7.01 20.02
C VAL A 214 -24.02 -6.03 21.01
N GLU A 215 -23.86 -4.73 20.77
CA GLU A 215 -24.61 -3.63 21.41
C GLU A 215 -26.03 -3.47 20.79
N GLN A 216 -27.03 -3.12 21.61
CA GLN A 216 -28.41 -2.88 21.19
C GLN A 216 -28.67 -1.37 20.95
N GLY A 217 -29.38 -1.02 19.86
CA GLY A 217 -29.82 0.34 19.53
C GLY A 217 -31.31 0.40 19.15
N SER A 218 -31.79 1.52 18.61
CA SER A 218 -33.20 1.71 18.17
C SER A 218 -33.32 1.82 16.66
N CYS A 219 -34.36 1.23 16.08
CA CYS A 219 -34.60 1.24 14.64
C CYS A 219 -34.83 2.66 14.12
N ILE A 220 -34.11 3.09 13.08
CA ILE A 220 -34.22 4.46 12.56
C ILE A 220 -35.60 4.78 11.94
N VAL A 221 -36.37 3.76 11.55
CA VAL A 221 -37.68 3.91 10.90
C VAL A 221 -38.81 3.93 11.92
N CYS A 222 -38.81 3.01 12.89
CA CYS A 222 -39.94 2.80 13.81
C CYS A 222 -39.57 2.98 15.29
N LEU A 223 -38.32 3.30 15.60
CA LEU A 223 -37.76 3.53 16.94
C LEU A 223 -37.80 2.33 17.91
N SER A 224 -38.29 1.18 17.47
CA SER A 224 -38.27 -0.06 18.27
C SER A 224 -36.84 -0.59 18.49
N PRO A 225 -36.56 -1.31 19.59
CA PRO A 225 -35.26 -1.91 19.83
C PRO A 225 -34.79 -2.76 18.63
N ALA A 226 -33.55 -2.57 18.22
CA ALA A 226 -32.99 -3.13 17.01
C ALA A 226 -31.52 -3.52 17.24
N ILE A 227 -31.19 -4.76 16.84
CA ILE A 227 -29.86 -5.34 16.97
C ILE A 227 -29.12 -5.31 15.63
N GLN A 228 -29.86 -5.25 14.51
CA GLN A 228 -29.26 -5.30 13.18
C GLN A 228 -28.77 -3.90 12.79
N LYS A 229 -27.45 -3.71 12.83
CA LYS A 229 -26.78 -2.52 12.30
C LYS A 229 -26.68 -2.60 10.77
N CYS A 230 -26.69 -1.44 10.09
CA CYS A 230 -26.38 -1.37 8.66
C CYS A 230 -25.00 -2.03 8.39
N SER A 231 -24.96 -3.06 7.54
CA SER A 231 -23.72 -3.78 7.22
C SER A 231 -22.63 -2.90 6.63
N GLY A 232 -23.02 -1.78 6.01
CA GLY A 232 -22.13 -0.72 5.59
C GLY A 232 -21.64 0.08 6.80
N CYS A 233 -22.30 1.18 7.15
CA CYS A 233 -21.78 2.16 8.09
C CYS A 233 -21.85 1.78 9.57
N GLN A 234 -22.58 0.72 9.94
CA GLN A 234 -22.82 0.30 11.33
C GLN A 234 -23.48 1.35 12.26
N ASN A 235 -23.86 2.52 11.74
CA ASN A 235 -24.39 3.65 12.54
C ASN A 235 -25.90 3.61 12.78
N VAL A 236 -26.67 3.05 11.85
CA VAL A 236 -28.14 2.96 11.94
C VAL A 236 -28.54 1.53 12.24
N HIS A 237 -29.58 1.38 13.07
CA HIS A 237 -30.15 0.09 13.41
C HIS A 237 -31.48 -0.11 12.69
N TYR A 238 -31.79 -1.36 12.38
CA TYR A 238 -33.05 -1.78 11.78
C TYR A 238 -33.64 -2.94 12.57
N CYS A 239 -34.94 -2.89 12.86
CA CYS A 239 -35.63 -4.04 13.46
C CYS A 239 -35.96 -5.12 12.41
N SER A 240 -35.91 -4.79 11.11
CA SER A 240 -36.19 -5.70 10.00
C SER A 240 -35.48 -5.29 8.70
N LYS A 241 -35.36 -6.23 7.76
CA LYS A 241 -34.86 -5.96 6.40
C LYS A 241 -35.76 -4.99 5.62
N ASP A 242 -37.04 -4.92 5.94
CA ASP A 242 -37.98 -4.04 5.24
C ASP A 242 -37.77 -2.58 5.64
N HIS A 243 -37.53 -2.31 6.93
CA HIS A 243 -37.12 -0.97 7.39
C HIS A 243 -35.75 -0.58 6.85
N GLN A 244 -34.82 -1.53 6.69
CA GLN A 244 -33.58 -1.26 5.98
C GLN A 244 -33.84 -0.84 4.53
N LYS A 245 -34.68 -1.55 3.77
CA LYS A 245 -35.01 -1.19 2.37
C LYS A 245 -35.73 0.15 2.26
N GLN A 246 -36.62 0.45 3.21
CA GLN A 246 -37.35 1.71 3.28
C GLN A 246 -36.39 2.89 3.46
N ASP A 247 -35.47 2.77 4.42
CA ASP A 247 -34.45 3.79 4.71
C ASP A 247 -33.34 3.84 3.64
N TRP A 248 -32.99 2.72 3.00
CA TRP A 248 -31.88 2.61 2.03
C TRP A 248 -31.95 3.63 0.89
N LYS A 249 -33.16 4.05 0.49
CA LYS A 249 -33.35 5.08 -0.54
C LYS A 249 -32.66 6.40 -0.17
N GLN A 250 -32.60 6.74 1.11
CA GLN A 250 -31.94 7.93 1.66
C GLN A 250 -30.57 7.57 2.27
N HIS A 251 -30.52 6.49 3.05
CA HIS A 251 -29.33 6.08 3.80
C HIS A 251 -28.14 5.69 2.93
N LYS A 252 -28.35 5.12 1.73
CA LYS A 252 -27.24 4.71 0.85
C LYS A 252 -26.25 5.84 0.54
N PHE A 253 -26.72 7.09 0.54
CA PHE A 253 -25.89 8.27 0.30
C PHE A 253 -25.12 8.73 1.54
N GLN A 254 -25.59 8.34 2.73
CA GLN A 254 -24.99 8.64 4.03
C GLN A 254 -24.18 7.47 4.61
N CYS A 255 -24.30 6.28 4.00
CA CYS A 255 -23.61 5.05 4.38
C CYS A 255 -22.14 5.05 3.91
N THR A 256 -21.39 6.07 4.32
CA THR A 256 -19.99 6.26 3.93
C THR A 256 -19.06 5.83 5.05
N PRO A 257 -17.89 5.23 4.76
CA PRO A 257 -16.91 4.85 5.78
C PRO A 257 -16.25 6.07 6.45
N ALA A 258 -16.43 7.27 5.88
CA ALA A 258 -15.98 8.54 6.43
C ALA A 258 -17.15 9.53 6.58
N ARG A 259 -17.18 10.33 7.65
CA ARG A 259 -18.11 11.45 7.84
C ARG A 259 -17.35 12.75 8.11
N VAL A 260 -17.91 13.89 7.72
CA VAL A 260 -17.35 15.21 8.06
C VAL A 260 -17.73 15.53 9.50
N LYS A 261 -16.75 15.99 10.28
CA LYS A 261 -16.90 16.58 11.60
C LYS A 261 -16.19 17.93 11.63
N GLU A 262 -16.42 18.70 12.68
CA GLU A 262 -15.78 20.00 12.87
C GLU A 262 -15.31 20.17 14.32
N ASN A 263 -14.15 20.80 14.51
CA ASN A 263 -13.69 21.28 15.81
C ASN A 263 -12.79 22.53 15.63
N GLU A 264 -12.48 23.20 16.73
CA GLU A 264 -11.69 24.44 16.73
C GLU A 264 -10.26 24.26 16.20
N LYS A 265 -9.65 23.09 16.40
CA LYS A 265 -8.24 22.86 16.06
C LYS A 265 -8.02 22.60 14.57
N TYR A 266 -8.90 21.81 13.96
CA TYR A 266 -8.75 21.31 12.60
C TYR A 266 -9.74 21.94 11.62
N GLY A 267 -10.71 22.72 12.12
CA GLY A 267 -11.89 23.08 11.35
C GLY A 267 -12.64 21.81 10.99
N ARG A 268 -13.02 21.68 9.71
CA ARG A 268 -13.69 20.47 9.20
C ARG A 268 -12.68 19.37 8.87
N TYR A 269 -12.98 18.15 9.31
CA TYR A 269 -12.14 16.97 9.10
C TYR A 269 -12.99 15.73 8.80
N LEU A 270 -12.37 14.67 8.27
CA LEU A 270 -13.02 13.36 8.11
C LEU A 270 -12.74 12.43 9.29
N GLU A 271 -13.79 11.78 9.79
CA GLU A 271 -13.72 10.75 10.82
C GLU A 271 -14.26 9.42 10.28
N ALA A 272 -13.58 8.31 10.61
CA ALA A 272 -14.01 6.96 10.30
C ALA A 272 -15.30 6.62 11.05
N THR A 273 -16.31 6.15 10.32
CA THR A 273 -17.61 5.75 10.90
C THR A 273 -17.64 4.30 11.39
N ARG A 274 -16.60 3.53 11.07
CA ARG A 274 -16.43 2.10 11.34
C ARG A 274 -14.95 1.75 11.26
N ASP A 275 -14.61 0.53 11.64
CA ASP A 275 -13.28 -0.02 11.36
C ASP A 275 -13.11 -0.18 9.83
N ILE A 276 -11.99 0.32 9.31
CA ILE A 276 -11.61 0.28 7.89
C ILE A 276 -10.31 -0.51 7.78
N LYS A 277 -10.22 -1.47 6.87
CA LYS A 277 -9.00 -2.28 6.69
C LYS A 277 -8.03 -1.58 5.74
N ALA A 278 -6.74 -1.86 5.92
CA ALA A 278 -5.72 -1.50 4.94
C ALA A 278 -6.12 -2.04 3.56
N GLY A 279 -6.05 -1.19 2.54
CA GLY A 279 -6.47 -1.46 1.16
C GLY A 279 -7.92 -1.10 0.83
N ASP A 280 -8.76 -0.77 1.83
CA ASP A 280 -10.15 -0.38 1.57
C ASP A 280 -10.23 1.04 0.97
N ILE A 281 -11.13 1.20 -0.01
CA ILE A 281 -11.48 2.51 -0.55
C ILE A 281 -12.39 3.24 0.45
N VAL A 282 -11.87 4.34 1.01
CA VAL A 282 -12.58 5.21 1.95
C VAL A 282 -13.51 6.17 1.21
N LEU A 283 -13.02 6.76 0.13
CA LEU A 283 -13.77 7.71 -0.68
C LEU A 283 -13.37 7.54 -2.15
N LYS A 284 -14.35 7.62 -3.04
CA LYS A 284 -14.14 7.83 -4.46
C LYS A 284 -15.01 8.99 -4.91
N GLU A 285 -14.42 9.96 -5.58
CA GLU A 285 -15.08 11.23 -5.87
C GLU A 285 -14.72 11.75 -7.26
N LYS A 286 -15.72 12.28 -7.97
CA LYS A 286 -15.53 13.00 -9.24
C LYS A 286 -15.15 14.45 -8.96
N PRO A 287 -14.33 15.08 -9.81
CA PRO A 287 -14.00 16.49 -9.64
C PRO A 287 -15.23 17.39 -9.76
N LEU A 288 -15.26 18.44 -8.97
CA LEU A 288 -16.21 19.56 -9.07
C LEU A 288 -15.88 20.42 -10.29
N ILE A 289 -14.60 20.76 -10.44
CA ILE A 289 -14.05 21.58 -11.52
C ILE A 289 -12.72 20.97 -11.92
N THR A 290 -12.42 20.97 -13.21
CA THR A 290 -11.09 20.68 -13.75
C THR A 290 -10.63 21.84 -14.62
N GLY A 291 -9.32 22.01 -14.76
CA GLY A 291 -8.75 23.01 -15.65
C GLY A 291 -7.22 22.94 -15.70
N PRO A 292 -6.59 23.72 -16.58
CA PRO A 292 -5.13 23.79 -16.65
C PRO A 292 -4.52 24.32 -15.35
N ALA A 293 -3.25 23.98 -15.11
CA ALA A 293 -2.45 24.64 -14.09
C ALA A 293 -2.33 26.15 -14.39
N GLN A 294 -2.09 26.97 -13.36
CA GLN A 294 -1.99 28.44 -13.50
C GLN A 294 -0.84 28.85 -14.44
N VAL A 295 0.23 28.05 -14.47
CA VAL A 295 1.38 28.18 -15.36
C VAL A 295 1.53 26.88 -16.13
N THR A 296 1.29 26.93 -17.44
CA THR A 296 1.40 25.78 -18.34
C THR A 296 1.72 26.25 -19.76
N PRO A 297 2.40 25.45 -20.58
CA PRO A 297 2.35 25.60 -22.03
C PRO A 297 0.90 25.53 -22.55
N PRO A 298 0.62 25.96 -23.80
CA PRO A 298 -0.71 25.84 -24.41
C PRO A 298 -1.20 24.39 -24.43
N VAL A 299 -2.36 24.17 -23.82
CA VAL A 299 -3.02 22.86 -23.75
C VAL A 299 -4.45 22.97 -24.28
N CYS A 300 -4.97 21.86 -24.79
CA CYS A 300 -6.36 21.74 -25.22
C CYS A 300 -7.29 21.92 -24.01
N LEU A 301 -8.23 22.86 -24.06
CA LEU A 301 -9.12 23.12 -22.91
C LEU A 301 -10.18 22.05 -22.66
N GLY A 302 -10.39 21.13 -23.61
CA GLY A 302 -11.29 19.99 -23.45
C GLY A 302 -10.61 18.72 -22.90
N CYS A 303 -9.30 18.53 -23.10
CA CYS A 303 -8.63 17.30 -22.67
C CYS A 303 -7.26 17.50 -22.01
N TYR A 304 -6.79 18.74 -21.88
CA TYR A 304 -5.55 19.17 -21.24
C TYR A 304 -4.25 18.65 -21.85
N LYS A 305 -4.32 17.92 -22.97
CA LYS A 305 -3.12 17.55 -23.74
C LYS A 305 -2.45 18.79 -24.32
N LEU A 306 -1.11 18.78 -24.39
CA LEU A 306 -0.33 19.76 -25.12
C LEU A 306 -0.86 19.92 -26.55
N LEU A 307 -0.96 21.16 -26.99
CA LEU A 307 -1.32 21.47 -28.37
C LEU A 307 -0.08 21.38 -29.26
N GLU A 308 -0.19 20.58 -30.32
CA GLU A 308 0.84 20.42 -31.33
C GLU A 308 0.56 21.34 -32.53
N GLU A 309 1.60 22.01 -33.02
CA GLU A 309 1.51 22.87 -34.19
C GLU A 309 1.04 22.07 -35.42
N GLY A 310 0.06 22.61 -36.16
CA GLY A 310 -0.56 21.93 -37.31
C GLY A 310 -1.65 20.90 -36.99
N LYS A 311 -1.94 20.62 -35.71
CA LYS A 311 -3.04 19.72 -35.26
C LYS A 311 -4.07 20.45 -34.40
N ILE A 312 -4.24 21.75 -34.63
CA ILE A 312 -5.11 22.62 -33.85
C ILE A 312 -6.38 22.92 -34.64
N VAL A 313 -7.52 22.83 -33.96
CA VAL A 313 -8.81 23.33 -34.42
C VAL A 313 -9.31 24.39 -33.44
N SER A 314 -9.84 25.50 -33.94
CA SER A 314 -10.34 26.59 -33.11
C SER A 314 -11.85 26.53 -32.96
N CYS A 315 -12.37 26.85 -31.77
CA CYS A 315 -13.80 27.00 -31.56
C CYS A 315 -14.32 28.22 -32.34
N GLU A 316 -15.34 28.04 -33.16
CA GLU A 316 -15.91 29.09 -34.02
C GLU A 316 -16.54 30.25 -33.21
N LYS A 317 -16.97 29.98 -31.98
CA LYS A 317 -17.63 30.99 -31.11
C LYS A 317 -16.64 31.93 -30.44
N CYS A 318 -15.53 31.41 -29.94
CA CYS A 318 -14.64 32.11 -29.02
C CYS A 318 -13.17 32.14 -29.49
N GLY A 319 -12.81 31.35 -30.51
CA GLY A 319 -11.47 31.28 -31.09
C GLY A 319 -10.47 30.38 -30.35
N TRP A 320 -10.82 29.83 -29.19
CA TRP A 320 -9.93 28.99 -28.38
C TRP A 320 -9.41 27.77 -29.15
N PRO A 321 -8.10 27.44 -29.06
CA PRO A 321 -7.52 26.26 -29.70
C PRO A 321 -7.78 24.94 -28.97
N PHE A 322 -8.02 23.89 -29.74
CA PHE A 322 -8.27 22.52 -29.30
C PHE A 322 -7.51 21.52 -30.18
N CYS A 323 -7.33 20.29 -29.70
CA CYS A 323 -6.73 19.22 -30.50
C CYS A 323 -7.73 18.50 -31.44
N SER A 324 -9.04 18.71 -31.27
CA SER A 324 -10.08 18.06 -32.06
C SER A 324 -11.44 18.73 -31.92
N ALA A 325 -12.33 18.51 -32.89
CA ALA A 325 -13.70 18.99 -32.85
C ALA A 325 -14.49 18.41 -31.66
N ASP A 326 -14.23 17.14 -31.31
CA ASP A 326 -14.84 16.51 -30.13
C ASP A 326 -14.48 17.23 -28.83
N CYS A 327 -13.25 17.75 -28.72
CA CYS A 327 -12.85 18.51 -27.53
C CYS A 327 -13.50 19.90 -27.45
N ILE A 328 -13.93 20.48 -28.57
CA ILE A 328 -14.69 21.75 -28.60
C ILE A 328 -16.08 21.55 -28.00
N LEU A 329 -16.70 20.39 -28.22
CA LEU A 329 -18.06 20.07 -27.80
C LEU A 329 -18.20 19.69 -26.32
N LYS A 330 -17.09 19.70 -25.58
CA LYS A 330 -17.08 19.35 -24.15
C LYS A 330 -17.63 20.47 -23.30
N GLU A 331 -18.53 20.14 -22.38
CA GLU A 331 -19.17 21.09 -21.45
C GLU A 331 -18.14 21.81 -20.56
N GLU A 332 -16.97 21.21 -20.31
CA GLU A 332 -15.88 21.87 -19.58
C GLU A 332 -15.41 23.17 -20.25
N HIS A 333 -15.64 23.32 -21.57
CA HIS A 333 -15.28 24.53 -22.32
C HIS A 333 -16.26 25.70 -22.13
N ASP A 334 -17.52 25.42 -21.81
CA ASP A 334 -18.59 26.42 -21.80
C ASP A 334 -18.26 27.69 -21.00
N PRO A 335 -17.62 27.61 -19.81
CA PRO A 335 -17.32 28.79 -19.00
C PRO A 335 -16.42 29.80 -19.70
N GLU A 336 -15.26 29.36 -20.19
CA GLU A 336 -14.36 30.26 -20.90
C GLU A 336 -14.92 30.62 -22.27
N CYS A 337 -15.67 29.74 -22.96
CA CYS A 337 -16.30 30.09 -24.23
C CYS A 337 -17.25 31.28 -24.05
N HIS A 338 -18.06 31.26 -22.98
CA HIS A 338 -19.03 32.30 -22.66
C HIS A 338 -18.37 33.68 -22.46
N TYR A 339 -17.30 33.75 -21.66
CA TYR A 339 -16.62 35.02 -21.38
C TYR A 339 -15.60 35.43 -22.45
N THR A 340 -15.07 34.48 -23.23
CA THR A 340 -14.02 34.76 -24.24
C THR A 340 -14.55 35.24 -25.58
N GLN A 341 -15.87 35.27 -25.77
CA GLN A 341 -16.45 36.10 -26.85
C GLN A 341 -15.97 37.57 -26.80
N GLN A 342 -15.23 37.98 -25.75
CA GLN A 342 -14.57 39.28 -25.58
C GLN A 342 -13.01 39.28 -25.53
N ARG A 343 -12.34 38.18 -25.95
CA ARG A 343 -10.87 37.93 -26.23
C ARG A 343 -9.94 37.47 -25.08
N GLY A 344 -9.44 36.22 -25.20
CA GLY A 344 -8.04 35.68 -25.09
C GLY A 344 -7.64 34.74 -23.91
N GLU A 345 -6.33 34.49 -23.66
CA GLU A 345 -5.84 33.19 -23.13
C GLU A 345 -5.13 33.06 -21.74
N LYS A 346 -5.73 33.43 -20.58
CA LYS A 346 -5.17 33.05 -19.23
C LYS A 346 -6.25 32.89 -18.14
N CYS A 347 -5.90 32.26 -17.01
CA CYS A 347 -6.70 32.14 -15.77
C CYS A 347 -8.00 31.30 -15.86
N ILE A 348 -7.99 30.27 -16.71
CA ILE A 348 -9.18 29.46 -17.05
C ILE A 348 -9.83 28.79 -15.85
N THR A 349 -9.06 28.16 -14.97
CA THR A 349 -9.62 27.39 -13.85
C THR A 349 -10.36 28.30 -12.86
N VAL A 350 -9.85 29.51 -12.61
CA VAL A 350 -10.52 30.52 -11.76
C VAL A 350 -11.81 31.01 -12.43
N LEU A 351 -11.76 31.26 -13.74
CA LEU A 351 -12.93 31.66 -14.53
C LEU A 351 -14.02 30.59 -14.53
N ARG A 352 -13.64 29.30 -14.65
CA ARG A 352 -14.55 28.15 -14.57
C ARG A 352 -15.25 28.06 -13.22
N CYS A 353 -14.56 28.40 -12.12
CA CYS A 353 -15.18 28.51 -10.79
C CYS A 353 -16.20 29.66 -10.74
N LEU A 354 -15.79 30.88 -11.17
CA LEU A 354 -16.63 32.08 -11.13
C LEU A 354 -17.90 31.94 -11.97
N TYR A 355 -17.80 31.27 -13.13
CA TYR A 355 -18.94 30.97 -14.00
C TYR A 355 -20.09 30.27 -13.27
N GLN A 356 -19.78 29.40 -12.30
CA GLN A 356 -20.80 28.64 -11.59
C GLN A 356 -21.71 29.50 -10.72
N ARG A 357 -21.25 30.69 -10.28
CA ARG A 357 -22.06 31.63 -9.49
C ARG A 357 -23.40 31.93 -10.18
N ASP A 358 -23.33 32.15 -11.49
CA ASP A 358 -24.48 32.61 -12.28
C ASP A 358 -25.18 31.47 -13.03
N HIS A 359 -24.52 30.32 -13.20
CA HIS A 359 -25.02 29.22 -14.05
C HIS A 359 -25.30 27.91 -13.29
N ASN A 360 -24.69 27.69 -12.13
CA ASN A 360 -24.88 26.48 -11.33
C ASN A 360 -24.70 26.75 -9.84
N LYS A 361 -25.74 27.35 -9.22
CA LYS A 361 -25.74 27.72 -7.81
C LYS A 361 -25.34 26.58 -6.87
N LYS A 362 -25.79 25.35 -7.14
CA LYS A 362 -25.47 24.18 -6.30
C LYS A 362 -23.97 23.83 -6.34
N LEU A 363 -23.33 23.95 -7.49
CA LEU A 363 -21.89 23.75 -7.63
C LEU A 363 -21.12 24.91 -7.02
N TRP A 364 -21.58 26.14 -7.23
CA TRP A 364 -21.01 27.32 -6.60
C TRP A 364 -21.02 27.25 -5.07
N ASP A 365 -22.14 26.87 -4.46
CA ASP A 365 -22.26 26.72 -3.01
C ASP A 365 -21.24 25.71 -2.45
N LYS A 366 -20.98 24.61 -3.18
CA LYS A 366 -19.94 23.64 -2.82
C LYS A 366 -18.54 24.23 -2.91
N ILE A 367 -18.22 24.92 -4.00
CA ILE A 367 -16.92 25.57 -4.20
C ILE A 367 -16.68 26.61 -3.10
N GLN A 368 -17.67 27.47 -2.83
CA GLN A 368 -17.59 28.55 -1.85
C GLN A 368 -17.51 28.06 -0.41
N ALA A 369 -17.94 26.82 -0.14
CA ALA A 369 -17.79 26.16 1.14
C ALA A 369 -16.37 25.65 1.38
N LEU A 370 -15.47 25.61 0.39
CA LEU A 370 -14.09 25.17 0.57
C LEU A 370 -13.22 26.25 1.22
N GLN A 371 -12.20 25.83 1.96
CA GLN A 371 -11.31 26.76 2.68
C GLN A 371 -10.43 27.54 1.70
N SER A 372 -10.42 28.87 1.81
CA SER A 372 -9.63 29.75 0.94
C SER A 372 -8.42 30.39 1.63
N HIS A 373 -8.40 30.41 2.96
CA HIS A 373 -7.44 31.18 3.76
C HIS A 373 -7.28 32.64 3.29
N CYS A 374 -8.38 33.30 2.88
CA CYS A 374 -8.32 34.66 2.34
C CYS A 374 -7.63 35.63 3.32
N GLU A 375 -8.04 35.62 4.59
CA GLU A 375 -7.48 36.52 5.60
C GLU A 375 -6.00 36.25 5.89
N ASP A 376 -5.57 34.99 5.89
CA ASP A 376 -4.17 34.64 6.11
C ASP A 376 -3.30 34.95 4.88
N ARG A 377 -3.86 34.82 3.68
CA ARG A 377 -3.17 35.15 2.42
C ARG A 377 -3.05 36.65 2.19
N LYS A 378 -3.98 37.45 2.69
CA LYS A 378 -4.08 38.89 2.39
C LYS A 378 -2.75 39.60 2.66
N ASN A 379 -2.33 40.44 1.72
CA ASN A 379 -1.08 41.22 1.76
C ASN A 379 0.24 40.41 1.72
N THR A 380 0.20 39.09 1.57
CA THR A 380 1.41 38.31 1.25
C THR A 380 1.88 38.61 -0.17
N ASP A 381 3.16 38.37 -0.48
CA ASP A 381 3.69 38.53 -1.84
C ASP A 381 2.91 37.70 -2.85
N LYS A 382 2.52 36.47 -2.46
CA LYS A 382 1.70 35.60 -3.30
C LYS A 382 0.32 36.19 -3.58
N TRP A 383 -0.34 36.75 -2.58
CA TRP A 383 -1.62 37.45 -2.77
C TRP A 383 -1.50 38.64 -3.72
N ASN A 384 -0.45 39.46 -3.54
CA ASN A 384 -0.22 40.62 -4.40
C ASN A 384 0.06 40.20 -5.85
N ASN A 385 0.81 39.11 -6.04
CA ASN A 385 1.04 38.51 -7.35
C ASN A 385 -0.25 37.95 -7.97
N ASP A 386 -1.04 37.18 -7.21
CA ASP A 386 -2.32 36.64 -7.68
C ASP A 386 -3.31 37.76 -8.05
N LYS A 387 -3.37 38.83 -7.25
CA LYS A 387 -4.19 40.01 -7.56
C LYS A 387 -3.81 40.60 -8.92
N LYS A 388 -2.52 40.82 -9.16
CA LYS A 388 -2.03 41.40 -10.41
C LYS A 388 -2.15 40.46 -11.61
N MET A 389 -1.88 39.17 -11.43
CA MET A 389 -1.79 38.20 -12.51
C MET A 389 -3.12 37.54 -12.85
N VAL A 390 -4.04 37.49 -11.88
CA VAL A 390 -5.33 36.80 -12.02
C VAL A 390 -6.49 37.77 -11.92
N ALA A 391 -6.64 38.52 -10.83
CA ALA A 391 -7.81 39.40 -10.65
C ALA A 391 -7.83 40.54 -11.67
N ASP A 392 -6.73 41.29 -11.76
CA ASP A 392 -6.54 42.34 -12.77
C ASP A 392 -6.68 41.81 -14.19
N PHE A 393 -6.19 40.59 -14.46
CA PHE A 393 -6.35 39.97 -15.77
C PHE A 393 -7.82 39.68 -16.04
N ILE A 394 -8.52 39.01 -15.12
CA ILE A 394 -9.94 38.68 -15.28
C ILE A 394 -10.79 39.92 -15.52
N TRP A 395 -10.53 41.00 -14.77
CA TRP A 395 -11.22 42.26 -14.95
C TRP A 395 -10.91 42.96 -16.27
N LYS A 396 -9.64 43.23 -16.54
CA LYS A 396 -9.24 44.11 -17.66
C LYS A 396 -9.42 43.41 -19.00
N PHE A 397 -9.18 42.10 -19.02
CA PHE A 397 -9.11 41.34 -20.25
C PHE A 397 -10.45 40.73 -20.63
N PHE A 398 -11.12 40.02 -19.71
CA PHE A 398 -12.49 39.53 -19.94
C PHE A 398 -13.56 40.60 -19.72
N LYS A 399 -13.17 41.83 -19.31
CA LYS A 399 -14.07 42.99 -19.07
C LYS A 399 -15.11 42.72 -17.98
N LEU A 400 -14.68 42.10 -16.89
CA LEU A 400 -15.56 41.64 -15.80
C LEU A 400 -15.49 42.50 -14.52
N GLU A 401 -14.96 43.73 -14.59
CA GLU A 401 -14.74 44.65 -13.44
C GLU A 401 -16.03 45.07 -12.71
N GLY A 402 -17.21 44.91 -13.32
CA GLY A 402 -18.52 45.10 -12.66
C GLY A 402 -19.28 43.80 -12.37
N THR A 403 -18.77 42.66 -12.85
CA THR A 403 -19.47 41.37 -12.77
C THR A 403 -19.01 40.58 -11.54
N PHE A 404 -17.71 40.54 -11.27
CA PHE A 404 -17.13 39.83 -10.12
C PHE A 404 -16.30 40.83 -9.31
N SER A 405 -16.45 40.82 -7.99
CA SER A 405 -15.59 41.60 -7.10
C SER A 405 -14.17 41.01 -7.00
N GLU A 406 -13.20 41.83 -6.60
CA GLU A 406 -11.83 41.37 -6.35
C GLU A 406 -11.83 40.25 -5.31
N GLU A 407 -12.63 40.42 -4.26
CA GLU A 407 -12.74 39.47 -3.16
C GLU A 407 -13.26 38.10 -3.64
N GLU A 408 -14.28 38.08 -4.51
CA GLU A 408 -14.78 36.84 -5.12
C GLU A 408 -13.71 36.13 -5.95
N ILE A 409 -12.97 36.87 -6.78
CA ILE A 409 -11.90 36.31 -7.62
C ILE A 409 -10.78 35.75 -6.74
N MET A 410 -10.32 36.54 -5.77
CA MET A 410 -9.23 36.16 -4.89
C MET A 410 -9.58 35.01 -3.94
N LYS A 411 -10.86 34.89 -3.58
CA LYS A 411 -11.39 33.72 -2.86
C LYS A 411 -11.33 32.47 -3.73
N CYS A 412 -11.71 32.54 -5.01
CA CYS A 412 -11.57 31.41 -5.94
C CYS A 412 -10.09 31.00 -6.13
N CYS A 413 -9.17 31.96 -6.23
CA CYS A 413 -7.73 31.68 -6.25
C CYS A 413 -7.28 30.93 -4.99
N GLY A 414 -7.76 31.37 -3.82
CA GLY A 414 -7.47 30.71 -2.54
C GLY A 414 -8.00 29.30 -2.47
N ILE A 415 -9.25 29.09 -2.88
CA ILE A 415 -9.86 27.75 -2.92
C ILE A 415 -9.02 26.81 -3.78
N LEU A 416 -8.62 27.24 -4.98
CA LEU A 416 -7.80 26.42 -5.87
C LEU A 416 -6.40 26.17 -5.30
N GLN A 417 -5.77 27.17 -4.66
CA GLN A 417 -4.45 26.99 -4.03
C GLN A 417 -4.49 26.00 -2.85
N ILE A 418 -5.52 26.08 -2.03
CA ILE A 418 -5.61 25.29 -0.80
C ILE A 418 -6.12 23.87 -1.09
N ASN A 419 -7.07 23.72 -2.00
CA ASN A 419 -7.83 22.48 -2.22
C ASN A 419 -7.62 21.86 -3.60
N GLY A 420 -6.93 22.53 -4.52
CA GLY A 420 -6.62 22.00 -5.83
C GLY A 420 -5.65 20.82 -5.75
N HIS A 421 -5.92 19.81 -6.55
CA HIS A 421 -5.06 18.64 -6.70
C HIS A 421 -4.54 18.59 -8.14
N GLU A 422 -3.23 18.47 -8.30
CA GLU A 422 -2.61 18.13 -9.57
C GLU A 422 -2.92 16.66 -9.90
N VAL A 423 -3.35 16.42 -11.14
CA VAL A 423 -3.79 15.12 -11.63
C VAL A 423 -2.75 14.60 -12.63
N PRO A 424 -1.93 13.60 -12.25
CA PRO A 424 -0.76 13.15 -13.01
C PRO A 424 -1.13 12.11 -14.08
N LEU A 425 -2.13 12.42 -14.91
CA LEU A 425 -2.56 11.56 -16.02
C LEU A 425 -2.02 12.05 -17.38
N LEU A 426 -1.48 13.26 -17.42
CA LEU A 426 -1.00 13.97 -18.60
C LEU A 426 0.26 14.74 -18.22
N GLU A 427 1.06 15.06 -19.24
CA GLU A 427 2.19 15.99 -19.11
C GLU A 427 1.93 17.18 -20.04
N PRO A 428 1.74 18.40 -19.52
CA PRO A 428 1.73 18.77 -18.10
C PRO A 428 0.47 18.27 -17.38
N GLU A 429 0.55 18.21 -16.05
CA GLU A 429 -0.58 17.83 -15.19
C GLU A 429 -1.67 18.92 -15.20
N TYR A 430 -2.92 18.52 -15.04
CA TYR A 430 -4.04 19.45 -14.88
C TYR A 430 -4.50 19.52 -13.43
N VAL A 431 -5.24 20.56 -13.07
CA VAL A 431 -5.75 20.78 -11.71
C VAL A 431 -7.21 20.36 -11.61
N ALA A 432 -7.55 19.69 -10.51
CA ALA A 432 -8.91 19.29 -10.18
C ALA A 432 -9.28 19.71 -8.75
N LEU A 433 -10.52 20.18 -8.59
CA LEU A 433 -11.11 20.53 -7.30
C LEU A 433 -12.11 19.44 -6.90
N PHE A 434 -12.12 19.05 -5.62
CA PHE A 434 -13.02 18.04 -5.08
C PHE A 434 -13.78 18.59 -3.87
N ASP A 435 -14.90 17.97 -3.49
CA ASP A 435 -15.72 18.45 -2.36
C ASP A 435 -15.29 17.77 -1.06
N ARG A 436 -15.50 16.46 -0.97
CA ARG A 436 -15.30 15.71 0.27
C ARG A 436 -13.84 15.40 0.55
N ILE A 437 -13.02 15.19 -0.48
CA ILE A 437 -11.56 15.02 -0.30
C ILE A 437 -10.93 16.23 0.36
N SER A 438 -11.42 17.44 0.08
CA SER A 438 -10.89 18.67 0.67
C SER A 438 -11.15 18.79 2.17
N MET A 439 -11.93 17.87 2.75
CA MET A 439 -12.13 17.73 4.20
C MET A 439 -11.17 16.74 4.85
N VAL A 440 -10.33 16.03 4.09
CA VAL A 440 -9.33 15.11 4.66
C VAL A 440 -8.20 15.96 5.21
N GLU A 441 -7.81 15.79 6.48
CA GLU A 441 -6.76 16.62 7.08
C GLU A 441 -5.35 16.06 6.88
N HIS A 442 -4.35 16.85 7.27
CA HIS A 442 -2.95 16.45 7.19
C HIS A 442 -2.47 15.65 8.41
N ASN A 443 -1.67 14.62 8.16
CA ASN A 443 -0.75 14.05 9.13
C ASN A 443 0.54 13.59 8.43
N CYS A 444 1.73 13.90 8.97
CA CYS A 444 3.00 13.45 8.36
C CYS A 444 3.18 11.92 8.42
N ARG A 445 2.45 11.25 9.31
CA ARG A 445 2.29 9.79 9.39
C ARG A 445 0.84 9.43 9.06
N ALA A 446 0.47 9.69 7.82
CA ALA A 446 -0.90 9.51 7.34
C ALA A 446 -1.38 8.05 7.42
N ASN A 447 -2.70 7.89 7.55
CA ASN A 447 -3.36 6.58 7.50
C ASN A 447 -4.04 6.27 6.15
N CYS A 448 -4.19 7.27 5.29
CA CYS A 448 -4.68 7.12 3.92
C CYS A 448 -3.72 7.72 2.90
N ASN A 449 -3.86 7.30 1.65
CA ASN A 449 -3.26 7.94 0.49
C ASN A 449 -4.32 8.28 -0.57
N LYS A 450 -3.92 9.15 -1.50
CA LYS A 450 -4.71 9.55 -2.66
C LYS A 450 -4.11 8.95 -3.93
N SER A 451 -4.98 8.52 -4.83
CA SER A 451 -4.63 8.10 -6.19
C SER A 451 -5.73 8.54 -7.16
N PHE A 452 -5.48 8.42 -8.46
CA PHE A 452 -6.43 8.81 -9.50
C PHE A 452 -6.77 7.63 -10.39
N THR A 453 -8.04 7.55 -10.80
CA THR A 453 -8.47 6.65 -11.87
C THR A 453 -8.06 7.20 -13.24
N SER A 454 -8.13 6.37 -14.27
CA SER A 454 -7.92 6.81 -15.66
C SER A 454 -8.91 7.86 -16.15
N GLN A 455 -10.01 8.10 -15.42
CA GLN A 455 -11.01 9.13 -15.71
C GLN A 455 -10.77 10.43 -14.93
N GLY A 456 -9.74 10.50 -14.08
CA GLY A 456 -9.49 11.65 -13.21
C GLY A 456 -10.32 11.68 -11.92
N ASP A 457 -11.17 10.67 -11.66
CA ASP A 457 -11.78 10.51 -10.33
C ASP A 457 -10.67 10.26 -9.30
N ILE A 458 -10.76 10.91 -8.15
CA ILE A 458 -9.84 10.68 -7.05
C ILE A 458 -10.33 9.54 -6.15
N ILE A 459 -9.39 8.73 -5.68
CA ILE A 459 -9.60 7.63 -4.75
C ILE A 459 -8.76 7.89 -3.50
N LEU A 460 -9.42 7.88 -2.35
CA LEU A 460 -8.80 7.84 -1.04
C LEU A 460 -8.80 6.39 -0.54
N CYS A 461 -7.62 5.82 -0.35
CA CYS A 461 -7.43 4.44 0.09
C CYS A 461 -6.79 4.40 1.48
N ALA A 462 -7.26 3.52 2.35
CA ALA A 462 -6.64 3.28 3.65
C ALA A 462 -5.31 2.54 3.46
N GLY A 463 -4.20 3.12 3.91
CA GLY A 463 -2.88 2.49 3.85
C GLY A 463 -2.59 1.61 5.07
N VAL A 464 -3.33 1.81 6.15
CA VAL A 464 -3.29 1.02 7.40
C VAL A 464 -4.71 0.70 7.86
N ASN A 465 -4.85 -0.16 8.86
CA ASN A 465 -6.13 -0.35 9.53
C ASN A 465 -6.50 0.92 10.32
N ILE A 466 -7.73 1.40 10.16
CA ILE A 466 -8.24 2.61 10.81
C ILE A 466 -9.41 2.19 11.70
N SER A 467 -9.33 2.50 12.99
CA SER A 467 -10.41 2.18 13.94
C SER A 467 -11.59 3.14 13.78
N SER A 468 -12.80 2.67 14.09
CA SER A 468 -13.98 3.52 14.18
C SER A 468 -13.74 4.73 15.09
N GLY A 469 -14.16 5.92 14.67
CA GLY A 469 -13.95 7.17 15.40
C GLY A 469 -12.56 7.80 15.22
N SER A 470 -11.63 7.14 14.53
CA SER A 470 -10.32 7.75 14.21
C SER A 470 -10.44 8.78 13.10
N HIS A 471 -9.59 9.80 13.15
CA HIS A 471 -9.43 10.77 12.09
C HIS A 471 -8.87 10.10 10.82
N ILE A 472 -9.33 10.53 9.65
CA ILE A 472 -8.83 10.09 8.35
C ILE A 472 -7.91 11.17 7.79
N THR A 473 -6.67 10.81 7.50
CA THR A 473 -5.58 11.77 7.24
C THR A 473 -4.77 11.37 6.01
N VAL A 474 -4.22 12.37 5.30
CA VAL A 474 -3.27 12.20 4.20
C VAL A 474 -2.01 13.02 4.44
N CYS A 475 -0.91 12.69 3.75
CA CYS A 475 0.28 13.54 3.74
C CYS A 475 0.11 14.62 2.65
N TYR A 476 0.33 15.88 3.01
CA TYR A 476 0.24 17.02 2.07
C TYR A 476 1.61 17.42 1.53
N THR A 477 2.66 16.99 2.20
CA THR A 477 4.05 17.18 1.79
C THR A 477 4.57 15.88 1.20
N ASP A 478 5.79 15.91 0.67
CA ASP A 478 6.57 14.69 0.52
C ASP A 478 6.83 14.08 1.92
N PRO A 479 6.47 12.80 2.16
CA PRO A 479 6.76 12.14 3.43
C PRO A 479 8.26 11.93 3.69
N MET A 480 9.11 12.02 2.66
CA MET A 480 10.56 11.82 2.73
C MET A 480 11.32 13.08 3.15
N TRP A 481 10.70 14.25 3.16
CA TRP A 481 11.36 15.46 3.68
C TRP A 481 11.61 15.38 5.18
N GLY A 482 12.65 16.07 5.67
CA GLY A 482 12.91 16.26 7.10
C GLY A 482 11.83 17.09 7.81
N THR A 483 11.75 17.01 9.13
CA THR A 483 10.64 17.60 9.90
C THR A 483 10.48 19.10 9.70
N GLU A 484 11.59 19.85 9.70
CA GLU A 484 11.54 21.30 9.52
C GLU A 484 11.05 21.69 8.13
N ALA A 485 11.52 21.03 7.07
CA ALA A 485 11.08 21.29 5.70
C ALA A 485 9.58 21.03 5.54
N ARG A 486 9.06 19.91 6.07
CA ARG A 486 7.62 19.61 6.06
C ARG A 486 6.82 20.71 6.78
N ARG A 487 7.24 21.10 7.99
CA ARG A 487 6.54 22.12 8.78
C ARG A 487 6.55 23.50 8.10
N HIS A 488 7.69 23.93 7.55
CA HIS A 488 7.77 25.20 6.82
C HIS A 488 6.89 25.18 5.57
N HIS A 489 6.93 24.10 4.78
CA HIS A 489 6.08 23.99 3.59
C HIS A 489 4.58 24.06 3.93
N LEU A 490 4.13 23.40 5.00
CA LEU A 490 2.74 23.44 5.44
C LEU A 490 2.33 24.83 5.92
N ALA A 491 3.20 25.51 6.66
CA ALA A 491 2.95 26.88 7.11
C ALA A 491 2.79 27.83 5.90
N ASP A 492 3.70 27.74 4.93
CA ASP A 492 3.72 28.64 3.77
C ASP A 492 2.62 28.35 2.74
N SER A 493 2.29 27.06 2.53
CA SER A 493 1.35 26.66 1.47
C SER A 493 -0.08 26.42 1.95
N LYS A 494 -0.25 26.00 3.21
CA LYS A 494 -1.55 25.58 3.80
C LYS A 494 -1.92 26.36 5.07
N PHE A 495 -1.08 27.30 5.52
CA PHE A 495 -1.39 28.22 6.63
C PHE A 495 -1.67 27.53 7.98
N PHE A 496 -1.02 26.39 8.25
CA PHE A 496 -1.10 25.73 9.56
C PHE A 496 0.25 25.09 9.96
N GLU A 497 0.40 24.80 11.25
CA GLU A 497 1.60 24.19 11.81
C GLU A 497 1.35 22.75 12.29
N CYS A 498 2.00 21.78 11.65
CA CYS A 498 1.77 20.37 11.96
C CYS A 498 2.41 19.93 13.29
N THR A 499 1.59 19.47 14.24
CA THR A 499 1.99 18.95 15.56
C THR A 499 1.72 17.44 15.71
N CYS A 500 1.77 16.70 14.60
CA CYS A 500 1.54 15.25 14.62
C CYS A 500 2.64 14.49 15.39
N GLU A 501 2.37 13.23 15.74
CA GLU A 501 3.30 12.36 16.48
C GLU A 501 4.72 12.35 15.90
N ARG A 502 4.85 12.31 14.57
CA ARG A 502 6.15 12.33 13.89
C ARG A 502 6.87 13.68 14.02
N CYS A 503 6.14 14.79 13.95
CA CYS A 503 6.74 16.12 14.11
C CYS A 503 7.09 16.44 15.56
N SER A 504 6.33 15.90 16.51
CA SER A 504 6.54 16.11 17.94
C SER A 504 7.67 15.26 18.52
N ASP A 505 8.00 14.15 17.88
CA ASP A 505 9.14 13.32 18.25
C ASP A 505 10.42 13.78 17.53
N VAL A 506 11.39 14.27 18.30
CA VAL A 506 12.67 14.76 17.77
C VAL A 506 13.51 13.65 17.11
N THR A 507 13.22 12.38 17.41
CA THR A 507 13.85 11.23 16.75
C THR A 507 13.11 10.76 15.51
N GLU A 508 11.95 11.36 15.20
CA GLU A 508 11.01 10.89 14.17
C GLU A 508 10.70 9.39 14.32
N LEU A 509 10.09 9.00 15.44
CA LEU A 509 9.67 7.62 15.73
C LEU A 509 10.86 6.66 15.89
N GLY A 510 11.94 7.14 16.54
CA GLY A 510 13.16 6.36 16.80
C GLY A 510 14.08 6.17 15.60
N THR A 511 13.76 6.74 14.44
CA THR A 511 14.49 6.55 13.19
C THR A 511 15.72 7.44 13.04
N MET A 512 15.80 8.51 13.83
CA MET A 512 16.85 9.54 13.78
C MET A 512 16.89 10.24 12.40
N TYR A 513 15.71 10.45 11.79
CA TYR A 513 15.55 10.86 10.39
C TYR A 513 16.08 12.26 10.05
N SER A 514 16.22 13.15 11.04
CA SER A 514 16.82 14.48 10.90
C SER A 514 18.10 14.65 11.72
N ALA A 515 18.71 13.55 12.21
CA ALA A 515 19.79 13.62 13.19
C ALA A 515 21.18 13.80 12.56
N VAL A 516 22.01 14.61 13.21
CA VAL A 516 23.40 14.91 12.81
C VAL A 516 24.37 14.19 13.75
N LYS A 517 25.48 13.63 13.24
CA LYS A 517 26.50 12.97 14.07
C LYS A 517 27.18 13.97 15.01
N CYS A 518 27.30 13.59 16.28
CA CYS A 518 28.09 14.35 17.24
C CYS A 518 29.58 14.32 16.85
N LYS A 519 30.24 15.48 16.89
CA LYS A 519 31.67 15.63 16.56
C LYS A 519 32.59 15.68 17.79
N LYS A 520 32.02 15.59 19.00
CA LYS A 520 32.80 15.47 20.23
C LYS A 520 33.64 14.20 20.20
N LYS A 521 34.91 14.31 20.57
CA LYS A 521 35.85 13.19 20.60
C LYS A 521 35.27 12.01 21.40
N ASP A 522 35.44 10.80 20.86
CA ASP A 522 34.99 9.52 21.43
C ASP A 522 33.46 9.37 21.60
N CYS A 523 32.66 10.29 21.06
CA CYS A 523 31.21 10.19 21.05
C CYS A 523 30.69 9.50 19.79
N LYS A 524 29.75 8.56 19.97
CA LYS A 524 29.02 7.89 18.86
C LYS A 524 27.53 8.30 18.80
N GLY A 525 27.14 9.31 19.58
CA GLY A 525 25.78 9.81 19.64
C GLY A 525 25.43 10.76 18.50
N TYR A 526 24.18 11.23 18.52
CA TYR A 526 23.61 12.11 17.51
C TYR A 526 23.02 13.35 18.16
N LEU A 527 23.24 14.49 17.51
CA LEU A 527 22.65 15.78 17.82
C LEU A 527 21.20 15.79 17.33
N LEU A 528 20.30 16.19 18.21
CA LEU A 528 18.87 16.37 17.98
C LEU A 528 18.44 17.73 18.54
N PRO A 529 17.45 18.42 17.97
CA PRO A 529 16.94 19.64 18.57
C PRO A 529 16.17 19.33 19.86
N ASP A 530 16.02 20.32 20.73
CA ASP A 530 15.12 20.20 21.90
C ASP A 530 13.66 19.98 21.47
N THR A 531 13.24 20.59 20.36
CA THR A 531 11.92 20.38 19.75
C THR A 531 11.91 20.87 18.30
N PHE A 532 11.15 20.20 17.42
CA PHE A 532 10.79 20.73 16.10
C PHE A 532 9.53 21.62 16.13
N ILE A 533 8.77 21.61 17.23
CA ILE A 533 7.50 22.32 17.38
C ILE A 533 7.76 23.76 17.78
N VAL A 534 8.16 24.56 16.79
CA VAL A 534 8.40 25.99 16.94
C VAL A 534 7.42 26.80 16.08
N PRO A 535 6.96 27.98 16.54
CA PRO A 535 6.09 28.82 15.73
C PRO A 535 6.77 29.30 14.44
N ILE A 536 6.09 29.13 13.31
CA ILE A 536 6.55 29.47 11.94
C ILE A 536 5.68 30.56 11.33
N LEU A 537 4.36 30.54 11.56
CA LEU A 537 3.39 31.39 10.87
C LEU A 537 3.66 32.90 11.05
N HIS A 538 4.34 33.31 12.11
CA HIS A 538 4.79 34.69 12.33
C HIS A 538 5.80 35.20 11.29
N LYS A 539 6.34 34.33 10.43
CA LYS A 539 7.15 34.70 9.25
C LYS A 539 6.29 35.18 8.06
N THR A 540 4.97 34.97 8.09
CA THR A 540 4.03 35.38 7.01
C THR A 540 3.19 36.61 7.37
N LYS A 541 3.03 36.92 8.67
CA LYS A 541 2.42 38.17 9.18
C LYS A 541 3.51 39.02 9.80
N ASN A 542 4.07 39.96 9.03
CA ASN A 542 5.00 41.03 9.43
C ASN A 542 5.81 40.72 10.71
N PRO A 543 7.01 40.09 10.59
CA PRO A 543 7.67 39.48 11.74
C PRO A 543 7.98 40.53 12.81
N ASN A 544 7.43 40.34 14.02
CA ASN A 544 7.81 41.15 15.17
C ASN A 544 9.29 40.86 15.50
N PRO A 545 10.20 41.85 15.36
CA PRO A 545 11.64 41.67 15.58
C PRO A 545 11.98 41.13 16.97
N GLU A 546 11.14 41.40 17.97
CA GLU A 546 11.35 40.98 19.38
C GLU A 546 11.01 39.50 19.62
N THR A 547 10.25 38.87 18.71
CA THR A 547 9.89 37.43 18.79
C THR A 547 10.74 36.54 17.88
N ARG A 548 11.79 37.11 17.27
CA ARG A 548 12.78 36.41 16.44
C ARG A 548 13.68 35.44 17.22
N ASN A 549 13.25 34.98 18.41
CA ASN A 549 13.93 34.07 19.35
C ASN A 549 14.22 32.65 18.78
N LEU A 550 14.58 32.54 17.50
CA LEU A 550 15.26 31.42 16.88
C LEU A 550 16.79 31.45 17.16
N ASP A 551 17.34 32.61 17.57
CA ASP A 551 18.79 32.84 17.68
C ASP A 551 19.49 32.01 18.77
N ASN A 552 18.74 31.48 19.75
CA ASN A 552 19.28 30.70 20.87
C ASN A 552 18.85 29.22 20.85
N LYS A 553 18.54 28.66 19.68
CA LYS A 553 18.26 27.22 19.56
C LYS A 553 19.54 26.40 19.60
N PHE A 554 19.47 25.26 20.28
CA PHE A 554 20.57 24.31 20.36
C PHE A 554 20.09 22.89 20.08
N TRP A 555 20.99 22.12 19.50
CA TRP A 555 20.88 20.69 19.31
C TRP A 555 21.77 19.99 20.32
N LYS A 556 21.21 19.01 21.05
CA LYS A 556 21.92 18.28 22.10
C LYS A 556 22.19 16.85 21.66
N CYS A 557 23.39 16.37 21.99
CA CYS A 557 23.77 15.01 21.71
C CYS A 557 23.08 14.06 22.69
N ASN A 558 22.36 13.09 22.16
CA ASN A 558 21.64 12.08 22.95
C ASN A 558 22.55 11.15 23.78
N SER A 559 23.88 11.19 23.57
CA SER A 559 24.85 10.37 24.29
C SER A 559 25.71 11.19 25.26
N CYS A 560 26.41 12.22 24.79
CA CYS A 560 27.38 12.96 25.60
C CYS A 560 26.89 14.34 26.07
N GLN A 561 25.64 14.70 25.74
CA GLN A 561 25.01 15.99 26.07
C GLN A 561 25.74 17.24 25.53
N ASP A 562 26.67 17.06 24.60
CA ASP A 562 27.29 18.16 23.87
C ASP A 562 26.24 18.96 23.09
N SER A 563 26.42 20.26 23.04
CA SER A 563 25.42 21.20 22.53
C SER A 563 25.99 22.02 21.38
N VAL A 564 25.29 22.04 20.24
CA VAL A 564 25.66 22.79 19.03
C VAL A 564 24.53 23.75 18.68
N SER A 565 24.85 24.98 18.30
CA SER A 565 23.81 25.94 17.94
C SER A 565 23.08 25.52 16.65
N ASP A 566 21.79 25.82 16.59
CA ASP A 566 20.95 25.53 15.42
C ASP A 566 21.52 26.17 14.15
N ALA A 567 22.03 27.40 14.22
CA ALA A 567 22.66 28.07 13.08
C ALA A 567 23.78 27.23 12.42
N ILE A 568 24.60 26.54 13.22
CA ILE A 568 25.66 25.67 12.70
C ILE A 568 25.06 24.43 12.02
N ILE A 569 24.02 23.84 12.63
CA ILE A 569 23.33 22.68 12.05
C ILE A 569 22.63 23.04 10.74
N GLN A 570 21.92 24.18 10.72
CA GLN A 570 21.24 24.66 9.51
C GLN A 570 22.23 24.95 8.39
N GLN A 571 23.38 25.58 8.70
CA GLN A 571 24.42 25.80 7.70
C GLN A 571 24.94 24.48 7.12
N LEU A 572 25.24 23.48 7.96
CA LEU A 572 25.66 22.15 7.52
C LEU A 572 24.62 21.49 6.60
N VAL A 573 23.34 21.49 7.00
CA VAL A 573 22.25 20.88 6.24
C VAL A 573 22.03 21.62 4.91
N GLN A 574 22.17 22.94 4.88
CA GLN A 574 22.11 23.75 3.65
C GLN A 574 23.29 23.47 2.71
N ASP A 575 24.50 23.31 3.25
CA ASP A 575 25.70 22.98 2.46
C ASP A 575 25.54 21.62 1.78
N ILE A 576 25.07 20.61 2.51
CA ILE A 576 24.76 19.28 1.98
C ILE A 576 23.63 19.35 0.94
N GLY A 577 22.60 20.15 1.19
CA GLY A 577 21.51 20.36 0.22
C GLY A 577 22.00 20.99 -1.09
N ARG A 578 22.94 21.94 -1.01
CA ARG A 578 23.58 22.54 -2.19
C ARG A 578 24.44 21.52 -2.94
N GLU A 579 25.21 20.71 -2.23
CA GLU A 579 25.98 19.60 -2.82
C GLU A 579 25.07 18.62 -3.56
N LEU A 580 23.93 18.23 -2.96
CA LEU A 580 22.94 17.37 -3.59
C LEU A 580 22.36 18.00 -4.87
N SER A 581 22.05 19.30 -4.84
CA SER A 581 21.43 19.99 -5.99
C SER A 581 22.31 20.08 -7.24
N ILE A 582 23.64 20.04 -7.07
CA ILE A 582 24.62 20.07 -8.17
C ILE A 582 25.15 18.67 -8.53
N MET A 583 24.71 17.63 -7.82
CA MET A 583 25.12 16.26 -8.08
C MET A 583 24.67 15.83 -9.48
N PRO A 584 25.53 15.17 -10.29
CA PRO A 584 25.15 14.67 -11.60
C PRO A 584 23.93 13.74 -11.52
N LYS A 585 22.88 14.04 -12.29
CA LYS A 585 21.68 13.19 -12.34
C LYS A 585 21.97 11.91 -13.11
N GLY A 586 21.44 10.79 -12.62
CA GLY A 586 21.63 9.48 -13.26
C GLY A 586 23.03 8.90 -13.11
N ASP A 587 23.81 9.35 -12.11
CA ASP A 587 25.15 8.83 -11.79
C ASP A 587 25.14 8.12 -10.41
N PRO A 588 25.06 6.77 -10.40
CA PRO A 588 25.17 5.94 -9.20
C PRO A 588 26.47 6.07 -8.45
N GLU A 589 27.60 6.30 -9.13
CA GLU A 589 28.87 6.48 -8.45
C GLU A 589 28.90 7.82 -7.72
N ALA A 590 28.29 8.86 -8.28
CA ALA A 590 28.08 10.12 -7.58
C ALA A 590 27.21 9.93 -6.32
N CYS A 591 26.14 9.15 -6.42
CA CYS A 591 25.29 8.82 -5.27
C CYS A 591 26.09 8.10 -4.16
N GLU A 592 26.92 7.11 -4.52
CA GLU A 592 27.77 6.40 -3.56
C GLU A 592 28.81 7.31 -2.91
N ARG A 593 29.47 8.18 -3.70
CA ARG A 593 30.42 9.17 -3.17
C ARG A 593 29.73 10.13 -2.20
N PHE A 594 28.54 10.61 -2.54
CA PHE A 594 27.74 11.49 -1.68
C PHE A 594 27.37 10.78 -0.37
N ILE A 595 26.86 9.55 -0.43
CA ILE A 595 26.52 8.75 0.74
C ILE A 595 27.77 8.53 1.62
N ALA A 596 28.90 8.15 1.03
CA ALA A 596 30.15 7.94 1.75
C ALA A 596 30.63 9.21 2.46
N HIS A 597 30.62 10.35 1.75
CA HIS A 597 30.97 11.65 2.31
C HIS A 597 30.04 12.06 3.47
N CYS A 598 28.73 12.08 3.21
CA CYS A 598 27.71 12.49 4.16
C CYS A 598 27.60 11.54 5.36
N SER A 599 28.00 10.27 5.23
CA SER A 599 28.07 9.33 6.34
C SER A 599 28.99 9.81 7.47
N GLY A 600 29.95 10.70 7.19
CA GLY A 600 30.79 11.32 8.22
C GLY A 600 30.02 12.29 9.13
N TYR A 601 28.92 12.86 8.66
CA TYR A 601 28.20 13.97 9.30
C TYR A 601 26.77 13.64 9.69
N LEU A 602 26.11 12.71 8.99
CA LEU A 602 24.68 12.45 9.14
C LEU A 602 24.41 11.04 9.71
N HIS A 603 23.26 10.87 10.34
CA HIS A 603 22.76 9.53 10.66
C HIS A 603 22.53 8.72 9.38
N PRO A 604 22.77 7.39 9.36
CA PRO A 604 22.52 6.56 8.18
C PRO A 604 21.07 6.59 7.66
N SER A 605 20.11 6.95 8.51
CA SER A 605 18.69 7.15 8.14
C SER A 605 18.32 8.62 7.91
N HIS A 606 19.27 9.55 7.89
CA HIS A 606 18.97 10.96 7.66
C HIS A 606 18.27 11.16 6.31
N PHE A 607 17.32 12.08 6.20
CA PHE A 607 16.51 12.27 4.98
C PHE A 607 17.34 12.41 3.70
N TYR A 608 18.42 13.21 3.68
CA TYR A 608 19.32 13.27 2.50
C TYR A 608 20.02 11.94 2.19
N MET A 609 20.40 11.16 3.21
CA MET A 609 21.01 9.85 2.99
C MET A 609 20.01 8.90 2.36
N ILE A 610 18.75 8.96 2.79
CA ILE A 610 17.67 8.11 2.31
C ILE A 610 17.22 8.52 0.91
N ASP A 611 17.13 9.82 0.62
CA ASP A 611 16.80 10.35 -0.69
C ASP A 611 17.79 9.87 -1.76
N VAL A 612 19.09 10.04 -1.50
CA VAL A 612 20.16 9.55 -2.40
C VAL A 612 20.21 8.03 -2.43
N SER A 613 19.95 7.34 -1.32
CA SER A 613 19.85 5.88 -1.29
C SER A 613 18.70 5.36 -2.15
N LEU A 614 17.57 6.07 -2.17
CA LEU A 614 16.40 5.74 -2.98
C LEU A 614 16.72 5.93 -4.46
N ALA A 615 17.30 7.07 -4.83
CA ALA A 615 17.74 7.35 -6.18
C ALA A 615 18.74 6.29 -6.67
N LEU A 616 19.76 5.97 -5.87
CA LEU A 616 20.74 4.92 -6.16
C LEU A 616 20.08 3.54 -6.35
N ALA A 617 19.16 3.16 -5.46
CA ALA A 617 18.45 1.88 -5.58
C ALA A 617 17.64 1.78 -6.88
N GLN A 618 17.07 2.90 -7.34
CA GLN A 618 16.34 2.95 -8.61
C GLN A 618 17.29 2.92 -9.82
N MET A 619 18.42 3.62 -9.76
CA MET A 619 19.39 3.66 -10.86
C MET A 619 20.11 2.32 -11.10
N ILE A 620 20.40 1.54 -10.05
CA ILE A 620 21.05 0.23 -10.20
C ILE A 620 20.17 -0.69 -11.07
N GLY A 621 20.66 -1.03 -12.26
CA GLY A 621 19.91 -1.81 -13.26
C GLY A 621 19.26 -1.02 -14.39
N GLN A 622 19.44 0.30 -14.40
CA GLN A 622 18.91 1.18 -15.46
C GLN A 622 19.99 1.77 -16.37
N GLU A 623 21.27 1.72 -15.96
CA GLU A 623 22.39 2.36 -16.68
C GLU A 623 22.80 1.69 -18.00
N VAL A 624 22.29 0.50 -18.29
CA VAL A 624 22.73 -0.32 -19.44
C VAL A 624 21.55 -0.65 -20.33
N GLU A 625 21.72 -0.61 -21.66
CA GLU A 625 20.70 -0.98 -22.67
C GLU A 625 20.04 -2.35 -22.41
N GLN A 626 20.71 -3.21 -21.62
CA GLN A 626 20.36 -4.58 -21.25
C GLN A 626 19.72 -4.72 -19.85
N GLY A 627 19.46 -3.63 -19.11
CA GLY A 627 18.72 -3.68 -17.84
C GLY A 627 19.49 -4.28 -16.65
N LEU A 628 18.80 -5.03 -15.78
CA LEU A 628 19.46 -5.70 -14.65
C LEU A 628 20.44 -6.78 -15.15
N ALA A 629 20.30 -7.31 -16.37
CA ALA A 629 21.08 -8.42 -16.94
C ALA A 629 22.60 -8.31 -16.80
N MET A 630 23.16 -7.09 -16.78
CA MET A 630 24.60 -6.85 -16.68
C MET A 630 25.04 -6.29 -15.31
N VAL A 631 24.13 -6.18 -14.35
CA VAL A 631 24.44 -5.70 -13.01
C VAL A 631 25.23 -6.76 -12.24
N THR A 632 26.34 -6.33 -11.61
CA THR A 632 27.19 -7.20 -10.80
C THR A 632 26.47 -7.68 -9.54
N ASP A 633 26.91 -8.81 -8.97
CA ASP A 633 26.31 -9.35 -7.74
C ASP A 633 26.42 -8.38 -6.56
N ASP A 634 27.53 -7.63 -6.47
CA ASP A 634 27.74 -6.61 -5.43
C ASP A 634 26.72 -5.47 -5.55
N ARG A 635 26.45 -5.01 -6.78
CA ARG A 635 25.45 -3.95 -7.04
C ARG A 635 24.02 -4.45 -6.77
N LEU A 636 23.71 -5.70 -7.13
CA LEU A 636 22.42 -6.31 -6.76
C LEU A 636 22.25 -6.43 -5.23
N LEU A 637 23.31 -6.81 -4.52
CA LEU A 637 23.30 -6.90 -3.07
C LEU A 637 23.08 -5.53 -2.45
N LEU A 638 23.77 -4.50 -2.93
CA LEU A 638 23.58 -3.12 -2.52
C LEU A 638 22.13 -2.66 -2.74
N LYS A 639 21.58 -2.86 -3.94
CA LYS A 639 20.18 -2.54 -4.26
C LYS A 639 19.20 -3.23 -3.30
N THR A 640 19.41 -4.53 -3.04
CA THR A 640 18.60 -5.32 -2.09
C THR A 640 18.64 -4.74 -0.68
N GLN A 641 19.83 -4.37 -0.20
CA GLN A 641 20.01 -3.77 1.13
C GLN A 641 19.36 -2.40 1.24
N LEU A 642 19.50 -1.55 0.21
CA LEU A 642 18.86 -0.23 0.15
C LEU A 642 17.34 -0.36 0.15
N CYS A 643 16.76 -1.20 -0.72
CA CYS A 643 15.32 -1.41 -0.79
C CYS A 643 14.73 -1.92 0.53
N LYS A 644 15.39 -2.88 1.19
CA LYS A 644 14.96 -3.39 2.51
C LYS A 644 14.96 -2.28 3.57
N LYS A 645 16.10 -1.58 3.68
CA LYS A 645 16.27 -0.49 4.67
C LYS A 645 15.26 0.63 4.47
N ILE A 646 15.03 1.07 3.23
CA ILE A 646 14.08 2.15 2.93
C ILE A 646 12.64 1.65 3.14
N GLY A 647 12.34 0.41 2.78
CA GLY A 647 11.03 -0.21 3.01
C GLY A 647 10.65 -0.23 4.49
N GLU A 648 11.55 -0.71 5.36
CA GLU A 648 11.36 -0.72 6.83
C GLU A 648 11.18 0.70 7.39
N LEU A 649 11.92 1.67 6.86
CA LEU A 649 11.81 3.06 7.26
C LEU A 649 10.45 3.67 6.88
N LEU A 650 9.94 3.37 5.68
CA LEU A 650 8.63 3.83 5.23
C LEU A 650 7.48 3.23 6.06
N GLU A 651 7.59 1.97 6.48
CA GLU A 651 6.59 1.39 7.39
C GLU A 651 6.50 2.13 8.72
N THR A 652 7.61 2.72 9.16
CA THR A 652 7.65 3.53 10.37
C THR A 652 7.16 4.96 10.10
N LEU A 653 7.71 5.65 9.10
CA LEU A 653 7.50 7.08 8.88
C LEU A 653 6.23 7.41 8.09
N ALA A 654 5.88 6.58 7.10
CA ALA A 654 4.84 6.85 6.11
C ALA A 654 4.13 5.54 5.69
N PRO A 655 3.45 4.84 6.61
CA PRO A 655 2.93 3.51 6.37
C PRO A 655 1.85 3.49 5.27
N ALA A 656 1.16 4.61 5.05
CA ALA A 656 0.18 4.76 3.99
C ALA A 656 0.76 5.15 2.63
N GLU A 657 2.07 5.35 2.49
CA GLU A 657 2.72 5.71 1.23
C GLU A 657 2.84 4.50 0.29
N THR A 658 1.71 4.06 -0.28
CA THR A 658 1.64 2.77 -1.00
C THR A 658 2.33 2.80 -2.35
N ARG A 659 2.43 3.96 -3.01
CA ARG A 659 3.07 4.07 -4.32
C ARG A 659 4.57 3.74 -4.21
N LEU A 660 5.28 4.49 -3.37
CA LEU A 660 6.71 4.27 -3.15
C LEU A 660 7.00 2.88 -2.56
N ARG A 661 6.21 2.43 -1.57
CA ARG A 661 6.34 1.07 -1.02
C ARG A 661 6.14 0.00 -2.09
N GLY A 662 5.15 0.15 -2.96
CA GLY A 662 4.89 -0.76 -4.08
C GLY A 662 6.07 -0.84 -5.05
N THR A 663 6.63 0.31 -5.43
CA THR A 663 7.83 0.38 -6.28
C THR A 663 9.02 -0.30 -5.61
N LEU A 664 9.31 -0.01 -4.33
CA LEU A 664 10.44 -0.63 -3.62
C LEU A 664 10.30 -2.15 -3.48
N LEU A 665 9.09 -2.66 -3.23
CA LEU A 665 8.82 -4.09 -3.18
C LEU A 665 9.04 -4.77 -4.54
N PHE A 666 8.65 -4.10 -5.63
CA PHE A 666 8.92 -4.58 -6.98
C PHE A 666 10.42 -4.64 -7.27
N GLU A 667 11.16 -3.56 -6.98
CA GLU A 667 12.61 -3.48 -7.16
C GLU A 667 13.35 -4.54 -6.34
N LEU A 668 12.91 -4.77 -5.10
CA LEU A 668 13.46 -5.81 -4.24
C LEU A 668 13.21 -7.21 -4.82
N HIS A 669 11.97 -7.48 -5.23
CA HIS A 669 11.61 -8.75 -5.86
C HIS A 669 12.43 -9.00 -7.13
N ALA A 670 12.62 -7.97 -7.95
CA ALA A 670 13.41 -8.05 -9.17
C ALA A 670 14.87 -8.41 -8.89
N ALA A 671 15.51 -7.73 -7.92
CA ALA A 671 16.89 -7.99 -7.55
C ALA A 671 17.11 -9.41 -6.99
N GLU A 672 16.22 -9.86 -6.08
CA GLU A 672 16.31 -11.18 -5.46
C GLU A 672 16.03 -12.30 -6.48
N SER A 673 15.00 -12.13 -7.33
CA SER A 673 14.64 -13.12 -8.35
C SER A 673 15.74 -13.25 -9.40
N ARG A 674 16.38 -12.14 -9.82
CA ARG A 674 17.53 -12.20 -10.74
C ARG A 674 18.68 -13.00 -10.15
N LYS A 675 19.07 -12.73 -8.90
CA LYS A 675 20.16 -13.46 -8.25
C LYS A 675 19.94 -14.97 -8.31
N ILE A 676 18.72 -15.41 -7.97
CA ILE A 676 18.33 -16.83 -8.00
C ILE A 676 18.36 -17.39 -9.44
N LEU A 677 17.83 -16.64 -10.41
CA LEU A 677 17.78 -17.08 -11.81
C LEU A 677 19.18 -17.15 -12.45
N LEU A 678 20.08 -16.22 -12.14
CA LEU A 678 21.46 -16.26 -12.60
C LEU A 678 22.24 -17.41 -11.99
N GLU A 679 22.14 -17.59 -10.67
CA GLU A 679 22.78 -18.72 -9.97
C GLU A 679 22.27 -20.04 -10.56
N SER A 680 20.96 -20.17 -10.77
CA SER A 680 20.35 -21.31 -11.45
C SER A 680 20.88 -21.50 -12.88
N ALA A 681 20.92 -20.45 -13.70
CA ALA A 681 21.41 -20.54 -15.08
C ALA A 681 22.90 -20.86 -15.17
N GLN A 682 23.70 -20.38 -14.21
CA GLN A 682 25.14 -20.61 -14.13
C GLN A 682 25.46 -22.03 -13.66
N LEU A 683 24.73 -22.54 -12.67
CA LEU A 683 24.87 -23.92 -12.17
C LEU A 683 24.47 -24.93 -13.26
N LEU A 684 23.41 -24.63 -14.02
CA LEU A 684 22.86 -25.52 -15.05
C LEU A 684 23.43 -25.26 -16.45
N ARG A 685 24.51 -24.46 -16.59
CA ARG A 685 24.98 -23.92 -17.88
C ARG A 685 25.45 -24.97 -18.89
N HIS A 686 25.83 -26.15 -18.42
CA HIS A 686 26.33 -27.25 -19.24
C HIS A 686 25.30 -28.36 -19.45
N GLU A 687 24.10 -28.19 -18.91
CA GLU A 687 23.05 -29.21 -18.99
C GLU A 687 22.40 -29.22 -20.39
N PRO A 688 22.29 -30.38 -21.05
CA PRO A 688 21.65 -30.52 -22.36
C PRO A 688 20.19 -30.06 -22.33
N PRO A 689 19.70 -29.31 -23.34
CA PRO A 689 18.35 -28.77 -23.37
C PRO A 689 17.24 -29.85 -23.42
N GLU A 690 17.59 -31.09 -23.73
CA GLU A 690 16.70 -32.25 -23.70
C GLU A 690 16.40 -32.73 -22.26
N LEU A 691 17.30 -32.43 -21.30
CA LEU A 691 17.15 -32.80 -19.90
C LEU A 691 16.30 -31.76 -19.12
N PRO A 692 15.60 -32.17 -18.05
CA PRO A 692 14.87 -31.26 -17.17
C PRO A 692 15.68 -30.03 -16.73
N GLU A 693 16.95 -30.23 -16.39
CA GLU A 693 17.89 -29.21 -15.91
C GLU A 693 18.30 -28.23 -17.03
N GLY A 694 18.52 -28.72 -18.26
CA GLY A 694 18.75 -27.85 -19.41
C GLY A 694 17.50 -27.05 -19.82
N ARG A 695 16.30 -27.62 -19.64
CA ARG A 695 15.03 -26.88 -19.79
C ARG A 695 14.87 -25.82 -18.70
N LEU A 696 15.27 -26.11 -17.46
CA LEU A 696 15.29 -25.13 -16.36
C LEU A 696 16.27 -24.00 -16.63
N ASN A 697 17.48 -24.30 -17.13
CA ASN A 697 18.43 -23.27 -17.60
C ASN A 697 17.80 -22.40 -18.70
N ARG A 698 17.20 -23.01 -19.72
CA ARG A 698 16.52 -22.26 -20.80
C ARG A 698 15.40 -21.37 -20.25
N GLN A 699 14.56 -21.89 -19.35
CA GLN A 699 13.48 -21.12 -18.75
C GLN A 699 14.02 -20.00 -17.84
N ALA A 700 15.10 -20.25 -17.09
CA ALA A 700 15.74 -19.25 -16.25
C ALA A 700 16.27 -18.08 -17.10
N ARG A 701 16.90 -18.38 -18.25
CA ARG A 701 17.33 -17.36 -19.23
C ARG A 701 16.18 -16.58 -19.84
N ILE A 702 15.05 -17.23 -20.15
CA ILE A 702 13.84 -16.56 -20.65
C ILE A 702 13.26 -15.63 -19.57
N ASN A 703 13.14 -16.10 -18.33
CA ASN A 703 12.63 -15.31 -17.22
C ASN A 703 13.52 -14.10 -16.93
N LEU A 704 14.85 -14.23 -17.07
CA LEU A 704 15.79 -13.12 -16.96
C LEU A 704 15.47 -12.03 -18.02
N ILE A 705 15.36 -12.41 -19.29
CA ILE A 705 15.01 -11.47 -20.38
C ILE A 705 13.66 -10.79 -20.13
N GLN A 706 12.64 -11.55 -19.74
CA GLN A 706 11.29 -11.02 -19.46
C GLN A 706 11.30 -10.05 -18.27
N MET A 707 12.09 -10.32 -17.24
CA MET A 707 12.25 -9.42 -16.10
C MET A 707 12.94 -8.12 -16.50
N ASP A 708 13.99 -8.17 -17.32
CA ASP A 708 14.69 -6.99 -17.81
C ASP A 708 13.77 -6.07 -18.63
N GLU A 709 12.93 -6.65 -19.51
CA GLU A 709 11.90 -5.90 -20.25
C GLU A 709 10.85 -5.27 -19.32
N LEU A 710 10.38 -5.99 -18.30
CA LEU A 710 9.39 -5.51 -17.35
C LEU A 710 9.88 -4.31 -16.53
N ILE A 711 11.13 -4.38 -16.04
CA ILE A 711 11.76 -3.31 -15.26
C ILE A 711 11.93 -2.07 -16.13
N LYS A 712 12.49 -2.24 -17.35
CA LYS A 712 12.67 -1.13 -18.30
C LYS A 712 11.35 -0.41 -18.60
N ASN A 713 10.25 -1.15 -18.77
CA ASN A 713 8.92 -0.59 -19.03
C ASN A 713 8.30 0.11 -17.81
N LEU A 714 8.48 -0.42 -16.59
CA LEU A 714 7.93 0.16 -15.37
C LEU A 714 8.70 1.41 -14.92
N SER A 715 10.01 1.44 -15.13
CA SER A 715 10.85 2.59 -14.79
C SER A 715 10.56 3.82 -15.66
N ALA A 716 10.22 3.64 -16.94
CA ALA A 716 9.78 4.73 -17.81
C ALA A 716 8.45 5.39 -17.36
N ALA A 717 7.68 4.72 -16.49
CA ALA A 717 6.40 5.19 -15.97
C ALA A 717 6.49 5.81 -14.56
N LEU A 718 7.67 5.81 -13.94
CA LEU A 718 7.91 6.40 -12.62
C LEU A 718 8.55 7.79 -12.79
N PRO A 719 8.06 8.84 -12.08
CA PRO A 719 8.75 10.11 -12.05
C PRO A 719 10.15 9.90 -11.49
N SER A 720 11.17 10.41 -12.18
CA SER A 720 12.56 10.38 -11.73
C SER A 720 12.66 11.09 -10.38
N PRO A 721 13.07 10.42 -9.28
CA PRO A 721 13.50 11.14 -8.10
C PRO A 721 14.91 11.62 -8.35
N MET A 722 15.02 12.87 -8.81
CA MET A 722 16.15 13.80 -8.61
C MET A 722 15.71 15.19 -9.05
#